data_AF-A0A4D9DKU9-F1
#
_entry.id   AF-A0A4D9DKU9-F1
#
_cell.length_a   1.000
_cell.length_b   1.000
_cell.length_c   1.000
_cell.angle_alpha   90.00
_cell.angle_beta   90.00
_cell.angle_gamma   90.00
#
_symmetry.space_group_name_H-M   'P 1'
#
loop_
_entity.id
_entity.type
_entity.pdbx_description
1 polymer ?
#
loop_
_entity_poly.entity_id
_entity_poly.type
_entity_poly.pdbx_seq_one_letter_code
_entity_poly.pdbx_strand_id
1 'polypeptide(L)'
;MALDLYQTPARKLDKFIFDTLQPDSTFLCQAGQAIDAICEFLKTNCFADRPPPRVKVLKVVKGGSLGKGTSLKGGSDADLVVFLSCFKGYGDQETNRAGIIKEIERMLEKCQQQKHFEVFIEQSRWPNPRVLSFMMSSKTLNESIEFDVLPAYNALSSGAKPPSQVYEELIQSCSRAGEFSTCFTELQRDFVVDRRTKVKSLIRLVKHWYKQHVRPYKEYLGKGESLPPQYALELLSVYAWEQGSRDRAFDMAEGFRTVLELIRQYEQLCVYWTINYNFADEVLAGFLHHQLQKARPIILDPADPTGIVGEGSRWDLLALEAEHCCAQQCCMDLYGVPVQPWDVPPEQTLKGSRGFEIHTGAQEHPDSAPQPGPAYTSNQAMAVQQPQSHSARGTHIVSSPPPVMGLYQTPAEELDTFISNDLQPNRVFKTQISTAIHTIFLFLTQNCFRNSGSAMRVLKVVKAGSSGKGTALKAVSDVDLVVFVSSITDFRALKAERKKIIAEIQTRLEECRESLGKDLVLSIKKTKWENPRVLTFTLTSNTVDGQIDFDVLPAFDALGQLYRDYKPDPRVYIKLTESDPEGSEFSPCFTELQRNFVVALPTKLKSLIRLVKRWYKQYVLPHKKKLGERESLPPQYALELLSVYAWERGGRDPGFNMAEGFRTVLELIRQYKQLCVYWTINYGFENETLRRYLESQLRKPRPIILDPADPTGIVGQGSRWDLVAEEAEHCCAQQCCRKRNGSAVQPWNVPLQQTRIVAEGQLYRDYKPDPRVYIKLTESDPEGSEFSPCFTELQRNFVVALPTKLKSLIRLVKRWYKQYVLPHKKKLGERESLPPQYALELLSVYAWERGGRDPGFNMAEGFRTVLELIRQYKQLCVYWTINYGFENETLRRYLESQLRKPRPIILDPADPTGIVGQGSRWDLVAEEAEHCCAQQCCRKRNGSAVQPWNVPLQQTRIVAEGDFVLHSRTTDEEYPITENRMFAPGSHAAPAMRPAQAAEQESYCTLL
;
A
#
# COMPACT_ATOMS: atom_id res chain seq x y z
N MET A 1 -15.64 4.73 22.54
CA MET A 1 -14.79 3.67 23.12
C MET A 1 -14.19 2.87 21.98
N ALA A 2 -12.88 2.63 21.98
CA ALA A 2 -12.27 1.72 21.01
C ALA A 2 -12.92 0.33 21.18
N LEU A 3 -13.23 -0.37 20.08
CA LEU A 3 -13.67 -1.75 20.19
C LEU A 3 -12.57 -2.55 20.89
N ASP A 4 -12.95 -3.39 21.84
CA ASP A 4 -12.04 -4.35 22.47
C ASP A 4 -11.83 -5.56 21.56
N LEU A 5 -10.63 -6.13 21.56
CA LEU A 5 -10.29 -7.28 20.71
C LEU A 5 -11.16 -8.49 21.06
N TYR A 6 -11.34 -8.78 22.35
CA TYR A 6 -12.07 -9.97 22.81
C TYR A 6 -13.56 -9.94 22.47
N GLN A 7 -14.11 -8.75 22.26
CA GLN A 7 -15.51 -8.56 21.83
C GLN A 7 -15.68 -8.54 20.32
N THR A 8 -14.59 -8.48 19.56
CA THR A 8 -14.63 -8.40 18.09
C THR A 8 -14.83 -9.80 17.51
N PRO A 9 -15.91 -10.07 16.75
CA PRO A 9 -16.12 -11.37 16.11
C PRO A 9 -14.99 -11.70 15.12
N ALA A 10 -14.58 -12.98 15.04
CA ALA A 10 -13.53 -13.49 14.14
C ALA A 10 -13.58 -12.91 12.71
N ARG A 11 -14.76 -12.94 12.07
CA ARG A 11 -14.98 -12.43 10.70
C ARG A 11 -14.77 -10.91 10.53
N LYS A 12 -14.68 -10.15 11.63
CA LYS A 12 -14.47 -8.70 11.63
C LYS A 12 -13.04 -8.30 11.99
N LEU A 13 -12.12 -9.26 12.22
CA LEU A 13 -10.74 -8.94 12.58
C LEU A 13 -10.02 -8.14 11.51
N ASP A 14 -10.20 -8.43 10.22
CA ASP A 14 -9.63 -7.63 9.12
C ASP A 14 -10.11 -6.17 9.19
N LYS A 15 -11.39 -5.95 9.52
CA LYS A 15 -11.96 -4.61 9.71
C LYS A 15 -11.42 -3.93 10.98
N PHE A 16 -11.32 -4.66 12.08
CA PHE A 16 -10.75 -4.17 13.33
C PHE A 16 -9.30 -3.71 13.16
N ILE A 17 -8.49 -4.49 12.44
CA ILE A 17 -7.11 -4.12 12.12
C ILE A 17 -7.08 -2.80 11.33
N PHE A 18 -7.91 -2.70 10.28
CA PHE A 18 -7.96 -1.51 9.43
C PHE A 18 -8.43 -0.25 10.19
N ASP A 19 -9.50 -0.36 10.98
CA ASP A 19 -10.12 0.78 11.67
C ASP A 19 -9.30 1.23 12.91
N THR A 20 -8.74 0.26 13.66
CA THR A 20 -8.19 0.49 15.00
C THR A 20 -6.66 0.39 15.05
N LEU A 21 -6.04 -0.53 14.30
CA LEU A 21 -4.62 -0.87 14.48
C LEU A 21 -3.70 -0.25 13.42
N GLN A 22 -4.18 -0.09 12.19
CA GLN A 22 -3.35 0.38 11.09
C GLN A 22 -3.08 1.89 11.21
N PRO A 23 -1.82 2.34 11.22
CA PRO A 23 -1.50 3.76 11.19
C PRO A 23 -2.04 4.41 9.91
N ASP A 24 -2.58 5.61 10.03
CA ASP A 24 -3.05 6.37 8.87
C ASP A 24 -1.90 7.11 8.17
N SER A 25 -2.18 7.61 6.97
CA SER A 25 -1.19 8.30 6.14
C SER A 25 -0.67 9.59 6.77
N THR A 26 -1.47 10.26 7.59
CA THR A 26 -1.09 11.52 8.25
C THR A 26 -0.04 11.25 9.30
N PHE A 27 -0.31 10.28 10.18
CA PHE A 27 0.65 9.82 11.19
C PHE A 27 1.95 9.32 10.57
N LEU A 28 1.86 8.50 9.51
CA LEU A 28 3.06 7.97 8.84
C LEU A 28 3.91 9.07 8.19
N CYS A 29 3.29 10.12 7.64
CA CYS A 29 3.99 11.28 7.09
C CYS A 29 4.70 12.08 8.18
N GLN A 30 3.99 12.39 9.27
CA GLN A 30 4.54 13.10 10.43
C GLN A 30 5.70 12.33 11.07
N ALA A 31 5.55 11.02 11.26
CA ALA A 31 6.61 10.17 11.76
C ALA A 31 7.80 10.06 10.81
N GLY A 32 7.57 10.11 9.49
CA GLY A 32 8.62 10.23 8.49
C GLY A 32 9.46 11.50 8.68
N GLN A 33 8.81 12.65 8.73
CA GLN A 33 9.46 13.95 8.92
C GLN A 33 10.27 14.02 10.23
N ALA A 34 9.69 13.51 11.31
CA ALA A 34 10.35 13.42 12.61
C ALA A 34 11.63 12.55 12.55
N ILE A 35 11.54 11.39 11.89
CA ILE A 35 12.70 10.51 11.69
C ILE A 35 13.76 11.18 10.83
N ASP A 36 13.37 11.85 9.76
CA ASP A 36 14.31 12.53 8.85
C ASP A 36 15.07 13.64 9.59
N ALA A 37 14.39 14.43 10.42
CA ALA A 37 15.00 15.47 11.25
C ALA A 37 16.03 14.90 12.25
N ILE A 38 15.68 13.81 12.95
CA ILE A 38 16.62 13.14 13.88
C ILE A 38 17.78 12.50 13.11
N CYS A 39 17.54 11.88 11.96
CA CYS A 39 18.59 11.31 11.11
C CYS A 39 19.56 12.37 10.59
N GLU A 40 19.05 13.53 10.20
CA GLU A 40 19.88 14.68 9.81
C GLU A 40 20.71 15.17 10.98
N PHE A 41 20.09 15.41 12.14
CA PHE A 41 20.78 15.79 13.38
C PHE A 41 21.93 14.84 13.73
N LEU A 42 21.68 13.53 13.70
CA LEU A 42 22.70 12.52 14.00
C LEU A 42 23.88 12.58 13.03
N LYS A 43 23.62 12.81 11.73
CA LYS A 43 24.64 12.82 10.68
C LYS A 43 25.46 14.11 10.63
N THR A 44 24.84 15.28 10.85
CA THR A 44 25.47 16.58 10.60
C THR A 44 25.93 17.27 11.88
N ASN A 45 25.13 17.20 12.95
CA ASN A 45 25.30 18.07 14.12
C ASN A 45 25.83 17.31 15.34
N CYS A 46 25.39 16.07 15.56
CA CYS A 46 25.61 15.33 16.81
C CYS A 46 27.08 15.11 17.18
N PHE A 47 27.99 15.03 16.20
CA PHE A 47 29.42 14.80 16.46
C PHE A 47 30.33 15.92 15.93
N ALA A 48 29.76 17.08 15.56
CA ALA A 48 30.49 18.17 14.92
C ALA A 48 31.45 18.90 15.89
N ASP A 49 31.07 19.03 17.16
CA ASP A 49 31.80 19.77 18.20
C ASP A 49 33.00 18.99 18.77
N ARG A 50 33.26 17.75 18.30
CA ARG A 50 34.31 16.87 18.86
C ARG A 50 35.68 17.16 18.22
N PRO A 51 36.77 17.22 19.00
CA PRO A 51 38.13 17.30 18.47
C PRO A 51 38.49 16.05 17.64
N PRO A 52 39.37 16.16 16.63
CA PRO A 52 39.80 15.02 15.80
C PRO A 52 40.47 13.88 16.60
N PRO A 53 40.30 12.60 16.22
CA PRO A 53 39.56 12.12 15.05
C PRO A 53 38.04 12.13 15.26
N ARG A 54 37.32 12.77 14.34
CA ARG A 54 35.86 12.93 14.42
C ARG A 54 35.16 11.58 14.23
N VAL A 55 34.19 11.29 15.09
CA VAL A 55 33.27 10.15 14.93
C VAL A 55 32.38 10.44 13.73
N LYS A 56 32.38 9.57 12.72
CA LYS A 56 31.51 9.68 11.55
C LYS A 56 30.36 8.70 11.69
N VAL A 57 29.15 9.18 11.44
CA VAL A 57 27.99 8.31 11.21
C VAL A 57 28.14 7.70 9.82
N LEU A 58 28.37 6.39 9.75
CA LEU A 58 28.50 5.64 8.51
C LEU A 58 27.15 5.50 7.82
N LYS A 59 26.12 5.15 8.59
CA LYS A 59 24.73 5.04 8.16
C LYS A 59 23.79 5.05 9.37
N VAL A 60 22.53 5.41 9.13
CA VAL A 60 21.43 5.30 10.10
C VAL A 60 20.38 4.38 9.50
N VAL A 61 20.02 3.34 10.22
CA VAL A 61 19.01 2.36 9.77
C VAL A 61 17.77 2.50 10.61
N LYS A 62 16.64 2.72 9.94
CA LYS A 62 15.31 2.67 10.55
C LYS A 62 14.91 1.21 10.79
N GLY A 63 15.04 0.79 12.05
CA GLY A 63 14.62 -0.50 12.57
C GLY A 63 13.19 -0.47 13.12
N GLY A 64 12.91 -1.38 14.05
CA GLY A 64 11.67 -1.40 14.80
C GLY A 64 10.40 -1.60 13.97
N SER A 65 9.26 -1.30 14.60
CA SER A 65 7.94 -1.49 14.00
C SER A 65 7.74 -0.62 12.75
N LEU A 66 8.24 0.62 12.78
CA LEU A 66 8.12 1.57 11.67
C LEU A 66 9.02 1.18 10.49
N GLY A 67 10.21 0.65 10.74
CA GLY A 67 11.11 0.13 9.70
C GLY A 67 10.59 -1.15 9.06
N LYS A 68 10.10 -2.09 9.88
CA LYS A 68 9.51 -3.37 9.42
C LYS A 68 8.15 -3.18 8.71
N GLY A 69 7.46 -2.08 8.98
CA GLY A 69 6.12 -1.80 8.47
C GLY A 69 5.02 -2.56 9.22
N THR A 70 5.22 -2.77 10.53
CA THR A 70 4.30 -3.47 11.47
C THR A 70 3.85 -2.57 12.63
N SER A 71 3.97 -1.24 12.48
CA SER A 71 3.51 -0.25 13.46
C SER A 71 2.01 -0.30 13.72
N LEU A 72 1.67 0.06 14.97
CA LEU A 72 0.30 0.24 15.46
C LEU A 72 -0.04 1.74 15.52
N LYS A 73 -1.30 2.06 15.27
CA LYS A 73 -1.87 3.40 15.42
C LYS A 73 -1.77 3.88 16.89
N GLY A 74 -1.32 5.12 17.11
CA GLY A 74 -1.26 5.76 18.44
C GLY A 74 -0.24 5.18 19.42
N GLY A 75 0.75 4.43 18.96
CA GLY A 75 1.79 3.84 19.83
C GLY A 75 2.96 3.27 19.06
N SER A 76 3.59 4.13 18.23
CA SER A 76 4.73 3.74 17.40
C SER A 76 6.05 4.21 17.99
N ASP A 77 6.97 3.25 18.03
CA ASP A 77 8.34 3.42 18.46
C ASP A 77 9.22 3.46 17.18
N ALA A 78 10.16 4.40 17.14
CA ALA A 78 11.08 4.62 16.03
C ALA A 78 12.51 4.21 16.44
N ASP A 79 12.87 2.97 16.15
CA ASP A 79 14.22 2.47 16.42
C ASP A 79 15.18 2.97 15.33
N LEU A 80 16.17 3.76 15.71
CA LEU A 80 17.22 4.29 14.84
C LEU A 80 18.56 3.68 15.26
N VAL A 81 19.06 2.75 14.45
CA VAL A 81 20.38 2.17 14.66
C VAL A 81 21.44 3.00 13.95
N VAL A 82 22.38 3.52 14.72
CA VAL A 82 23.39 4.48 14.25
C VAL A 82 24.74 3.78 14.15
N PHE A 83 25.20 3.55 12.93
CA PHE A 83 26.47 2.89 12.68
C PHE A 83 27.62 3.88 12.70
N LEU A 84 28.61 3.65 13.56
CA LEU A 84 29.66 4.64 13.84
C LEU A 84 31.05 4.15 13.42
N SER A 85 31.83 5.05 12.83
CA SER A 85 33.18 4.76 12.35
C SER A 85 34.19 4.46 13.46
N CYS A 86 33.86 4.81 14.71
CA CYS A 86 34.72 4.59 15.87
C CYS A 86 34.67 3.14 16.39
N PHE A 87 33.64 2.37 16.05
CA PHE A 87 33.59 0.95 16.39
C PHE A 87 34.28 0.15 15.28
N LYS A 88 35.36 -0.57 15.61
CA LYS A 88 36.11 -1.43 14.67
C LYS A 88 35.78 -2.91 14.84
N GLY A 89 35.11 -3.27 15.93
CA GLY A 89 34.58 -4.60 16.18
C GLY A 89 33.49 -4.57 17.26
N TYR A 90 32.96 -5.76 17.58
CA TYR A 90 31.91 -5.91 18.59
C TYR A 90 32.35 -5.44 19.99
N GLY A 91 33.57 -5.78 20.42
CA GLY A 91 34.11 -5.35 21.71
C GLY A 91 34.22 -3.82 21.88
N ASP A 92 34.49 -3.10 20.78
CA ASP A 92 34.53 -1.64 20.81
C ASP A 92 33.16 -1.03 21.07
N GLN A 93 32.10 -1.62 20.47
CA GLN A 93 30.73 -1.18 20.70
C GLN A 93 30.35 -1.39 22.17
N GLU A 94 30.62 -2.57 22.73
CA GLU A 94 30.27 -2.87 24.13
C GLU A 94 30.96 -1.92 25.11
N THR A 95 32.24 -1.63 24.87
CA THR A 95 33.06 -0.76 25.73
C THR A 95 32.66 0.72 25.61
N ASN A 96 32.40 1.21 24.40
CA ASN A 96 32.33 2.65 24.13
C ASN A 96 30.91 3.20 23.94
N ARG A 97 29.87 2.37 23.77
CA ARG A 97 28.50 2.84 23.48
C ARG A 97 27.92 3.77 24.56
N ALA A 98 28.26 3.58 25.84
CA ALA A 98 27.78 4.44 26.92
C ALA A 98 28.24 5.89 26.75
N GLY A 99 29.51 6.09 26.34
CA GLY A 99 30.05 7.42 26.06
C GLY A 99 29.40 8.07 24.84
N ILE A 100 29.09 7.27 23.81
CA ILE A 100 28.35 7.74 22.64
C ILE A 100 26.92 8.14 22.98
N ILE A 101 26.19 7.33 23.76
CA ILE A 101 24.81 7.64 24.18
C ILE A 101 24.77 8.95 24.96
N LYS A 102 25.68 9.14 25.92
CA LYS A 102 25.78 10.41 26.67
C LYS A 102 26.05 11.61 25.77
N GLU A 103 26.85 11.43 24.72
CA GLU A 103 27.11 12.52 23.77
C GLU A 103 25.88 12.84 22.91
N ILE A 104 25.13 11.83 22.46
CA ILE A 104 23.86 12.03 21.74
C ILE A 104 22.85 12.74 22.65
N GLU A 105 22.72 12.31 23.91
CA GLU A 105 21.88 12.94 24.94
C GLU A 105 22.24 14.42 25.13
N ARG A 106 23.52 14.72 25.39
CA ARG A 106 24.03 16.09 25.55
C ARG A 106 23.71 16.98 24.35
N MET A 107 23.82 16.44 23.14
CA MET A 107 23.56 17.19 21.91
C MET A 107 22.06 17.37 21.63
N LEU A 108 21.22 16.41 22.00
CA LEU A 108 19.76 16.55 21.95
C LEU A 108 19.29 17.65 22.91
N GLU A 109 19.80 17.70 24.14
CA GLU A 109 19.52 18.76 25.11
C GLU A 109 19.95 20.15 24.59
N LYS A 110 21.12 20.25 23.96
CA LYS A 110 21.60 21.48 23.33
C LYS A 110 20.67 21.94 22.20
N CYS A 111 20.19 21.03 21.35
CA CYS A 111 19.24 21.35 20.28
C CYS A 111 17.86 21.75 20.81
N GLN A 112 17.41 21.17 21.93
CA GLN A 112 16.17 21.57 22.61
C GLN A 112 16.24 23.03 23.11
N GLN A 113 17.38 23.45 23.67
CA GLN A 113 17.59 24.84 24.10
C GLN A 113 17.55 25.85 22.93
N GLN A 114 17.85 25.40 21.72
CA GLN A 114 17.78 26.20 20.49
C GLN A 114 16.36 26.26 19.87
N LYS A 115 15.34 25.71 20.56
CA LYS A 115 13.90 25.75 20.22
C LYS A 115 13.48 25.08 18.90
N HIS A 116 14.21 24.06 18.44
CA HIS A 116 13.84 23.33 17.22
C HIS A 116 12.77 22.23 17.44
N PHE A 117 12.75 21.57 18.60
CA PHE A 117 11.77 20.54 18.98
C PHE A 117 11.81 20.29 20.50
N GLU A 118 10.75 19.71 21.08
CA GLU A 118 10.70 19.32 22.50
C GLU A 118 11.06 17.84 22.63
N VAL A 119 12.02 17.53 23.52
CA VAL A 119 12.46 16.16 23.82
C VAL A 119 12.27 15.87 25.30
N PHE A 120 11.75 14.70 25.61
CA PHE A 120 11.72 14.13 26.95
C PHE A 120 12.57 12.87 26.95
N ILE A 121 13.77 12.96 27.52
CA ILE A 121 14.72 11.85 27.55
C ILE A 121 14.43 10.95 28.75
N GLU A 122 14.35 9.65 28.53
CA GLU A 122 14.22 8.67 29.61
C GLU A 122 15.60 8.33 30.18
N GLN A 123 15.80 8.57 31.48
CA GLN A 123 17.08 8.25 32.12
C GLN A 123 17.24 6.73 32.28
N SER A 124 18.35 6.21 31.74
CA SER A 124 18.69 4.80 31.90
C SER A 124 19.08 4.48 33.34
N ARG A 125 18.58 3.34 33.85
CA ARG A 125 18.96 2.78 35.16
C ARG A 125 20.27 1.98 35.11
N TRP A 126 20.86 1.81 33.93
CA TRP A 126 22.00 0.92 33.71
C TRP A 126 23.30 1.72 33.45
N PRO A 127 24.45 1.29 34.01
CA PRO A 127 25.73 1.99 33.80
C PRO A 127 26.21 2.00 32.33
N ASN A 128 25.84 0.97 31.56
CA ASN A 128 26.18 0.82 30.14
C ASN A 128 24.90 0.59 29.30
N PRO A 129 24.12 1.65 29.00
CA PRO A 129 22.90 1.52 28.22
C PRO A 129 23.16 1.07 26.78
N ARG A 130 22.22 0.33 26.19
CA ARG A 130 22.27 -0.07 24.77
C ARG A 130 21.51 0.91 23.87
N VAL A 131 20.59 1.64 24.46
CA VAL A 131 19.60 2.49 23.78
C VAL A 131 19.47 3.79 24.55
N LEU A 132 19.29 4.86 23.79
CA LEU A 132 18.81 6.14 24.28
C LEU A 132 17.34 6.28 23.87
N SER A 133 16.43 6.25 24.84
CA SER A 133 15.00 6.36 24.62
C SER A 133 14.54 7.78 24.93
N PHE A 134 13.79 8.39 24.03
CA PHE A 134 13.21 9.71 24.26
C PHE A 134 11.91 9.91 23.50
N MET A 135 11.02 10.73 24.05
CA MET A 135 9.80 11.15 23.39
C MET A 135 9.98 12.52 22.76
N MET A 136 9.62 12.67 21.48
CA MET A 136 9.66 13.95 20.78
C MET A 136 8.24 14.48 20.56
N SER A 137 8.03 15.75 20.93
CA SER A 137 6.82 16.53 20.64
C SER A 137 7.16 17.81 19.86
N SER A 138 6.21 18.28 19.05
CA SER A 138 6.33 19.54 18.31
C SER A 138 4.95 20.16 18.12
N LYS A 139 4.88 21.48 17.96
CA LYS A 139 3.64 22.23 17.68
C LYS A 139 2.97 21.79 16.37
N THR A 140 3.70 21.13 15.46
CA THR A 140 3.22 20.58 14.18
C THR A 140 2.88 19.09 14.25
N LEU A 141 3.24 18.40 15.35
CA LEU A 141 2.94 16.99 15.56
C LEU A 141 1.68 16.88 16.44
N ASN A 142 0.65 16.20 15.93
CA ASN A 142 -0.59 15.99 16.68
C ASN A 142 -0.44 14.93 17.79
N GLU A 143 0.58 14.07 17.69
CA GLU A 143 0.89 12.97 18.61
C GLU A 143 2.41 12.95 18.87
N SER A 144 2.82 12.55 20.08
CA SER A 144 4.23 12.37 20.42
C SER A 144 4.77 11.06 19.86
N ILE A 145 6.05 11.02 19.51
CA ILE A 145 6.72 9.83 18.96
C ILE A 145 7.84 9.41 19.90
N GLU A 146 7.87 8.12 20.26
CA GLU A 146 8.95 7.50 21.03
C GLU A 146 10.07 7.08 20.09
N PHE A 147 11.30 7.50 20.39
CA PHE A 147 12.50 7.20 19.64
C PHE A 147 13.46 6.38 20.49
N ASP A 148 13.99 5.32 19.88
CA ASP A 148 15.06 4.51 20.44
C ASP A 148 16.29 4.65 19.56
N VAL A 149 17.35 5.28 20.07
CA VAL A 149 18.61 5.46 19.31
C VAL A 149 19.65 4.47 19.82
N LEU A 150 20.15 3.60 18.93
CA LEU A 150 21.06 2.51 19.27
C LEU A 150 22.37 2.60 18.48
N PRO A 151 23.50 2.96 19.12
CA PRO A 151 24.81 2.92 18.47
C PRO A 151 25.25 1.48 18.15
N ALA A 152 25.75 1.24 16.94
CA ALA A 152 26.15 -0.10 16.49
C ALA A 152 27.43 -0.13 15.64
N TYR A 153 28.16 -1.25 15.72
CA TYR A 153 29.27 -1.59 14.84
C TYR A 153 28.76 -2.06 13.48
N ASN A 154 29.38 -1.60 12.38
CA ASN A 154 28.97 -1.98 11.03
C ASN A 154 29.60 -3.32 10.62
N ALA A 155 29.07 -4.41 11.15
CA ALA A 155 29.51 -5.77 10.83
C ALA A 155 29.20 -6.20 9.37
N LEU A 156 28.27 -5.52 8.70
CA LEU A 156 27.80 -5.87 7.36
C LEU A 156 28.45 -4.96 6.30
N SER A 157 29.12 -5.56 5.32
CA SER A 157 29.86 -4.84 4.26
C SER A 157 29.05 -4.60 2.98
N SER A 158 27.93 -5.32 2.76
CA SER A 158 26.93 -5.05 1.70
C SER A 158 25.67 -5.91 1.91
N GLY A 159 24.57 -5.62 1.19
CA GLY A 159 23.25 -6.28 1.34
C GLY A 159 23.14 -7.72 0.82
N ALA A 160 24.24 -8.48 0.82
CA ALA A 160 24.27 -9.91 0.54
C ALA A 160 24.28 -10.73 1.84
N LYS A 161 24.09 -12.06 1.75
CA LYS A 161 24.23 -12.97 2.89
C LYS A 161 25.58 -12.76 3.58
N PRO A 162 25.65 -12.56 4.91
CA PRO A 162 26.92 -12.37 5.60
C PRO A 162 27.82 -13.61 5.45
N PRO A 163 29.13 -13.43 5.23
CA PRO A 163 30.06 -14.56 5.28
C PRO A 163 30.15 -15.11 6.72
N SER A 164 30.48 -16.40 6.87
CA SER A 164 30.52 -17.07 8.18
C SER A 164 31.44 -16.38 9.19
N GLN A 165 32.55 -15.78 8.71
CA GLN A 165 33.50 -15.06 9.55
C GLN A 165 32.86 -13.97 10.40
N VAL A 166 31.82 -13.28 9.90
CA VAL A 166 31.11 -12.23 10.66
C VAL A 166 30.44 -12.80 11.90
N TYR A 167 29.89 -14.02 11.79
CA TYR A 167 29.25 -14.74 12.89
C TYR A 167 30.27 -15.45 13.78
N GLU A 168 31.38 -15.94 13.24
CA GLU A 168 32.48 -16.50 14.04
C GLU A 168 33.09 -15.42 14.95
N GLU A 169 33.38 -14.23 14.41
CA GLU A 169 33.86 -13.08 15.20
C GLU A 169 32.82 -12.65 16.25
N LEU A 170 31.53 -12.67 15.90
CA LEU A 170 30.45 -12.41 16.84
C LEU A 170 30.48 -13.40 18.00
N ILE A 171 30.53 -14.71 17.71
CA ILE A 171 30.54 -15.79 18.70
C ILE A 171 31.75 -15.65 19.63
N GLN A 172 32.94 -15.35 19.09
CA GLN A 172 34.16 -15.14 19.87
C GLN A 172 34.09 -13.88 20.74
N SER A 173 33.42 -12.83 20.27
CA SER A 173 33.30 -11.54 20.97
C SER A 173 32.09 -11.46 21.91
N CYS A 174 31.21 -12.47 21.91
CA CYS A 174 29.92 -12.41 22.57
C CYS A 174 30.07 -12.60 24.09
N SER A 175 29.92 -11.52 24.86
CA SER A 175 29.81 -11.60 26.32
C SER A 175 28.45 -12.14 26.76
N ARG A 176 27.39 -11.87 25.98
CA ARG A 176 26.00 -12.21 26.27
C ARG A 176 25.21 -12.46 24.97
N ALA A 177 24.41 -13.51 24.94
CA ALA A 177 23.53 -13.83 23.82
C ALA A 177 22.69 -12.61 23.34
N GLY A 178 22.72 -12.31 22.04
CA GLY A 178 21.96 -11.22 21.42
C GLY A 178 22.45 -9.79 21.74
N GLU A 179 23.61 -9.62 22.39
CA GLU A 179 24.17 -8.30 22.77
C GLU A 179 24.32 -7.36 21.58
N PHE A 180 24.67 -7.91 20.42
CA PHE A 180 25.01 -7.17 19.19
C PHE A 180 23.95 -7.32 18.10
N SER A 181 22.72 -7.70 18.45
CA SER A 181 21.59 -7.81 17.51
C SER A 181 21.37 -6.53 16.68
N THR A 182 21.73 -5.36 17.23
CA THR A 182 21.68 -4.07 16.52
C THR A 182 22.59 -4.02 15.28
N CYS A 183 23.73 -4.73 15.28
CA CYS A 183 24.62 -4.83 14.12
C CYS A 183 23.94 -5.49 12.91
N PHE A 184 22.93 -6.32 13.17
CA PHE A 184 22.19 -7.09 12.16
C PHE A 184 20.77 -6.57 11.92
N THR A 185 20.46 -5.35 12.38
CA THR A 185 19.11 -4.78 12.26
C THR A 185 18.60 -4.73 10.82
N GLU A 186 19.49 -4.57 9.84
CA GLU A 186 19.13 -4.61 8.41
C GLU A 186 18.54 -5.98 8.05
N LEU A 187 19.17 -7.07 8.48
CA LEU A 187 18.70 -8.43 8.22
C LEU A 187 17.38 -8.72 8.96
N GLN A 188 17.25 -8.26 10.22
CA GLN A 188 16.00 -8.38 11.00
C GLN A 188 14.85 -7.62 10.33
N ARG A 189 15.13 -6.40 9.85
CA ARG A 189 14.18 -5.57 9.12
C ARG A 189 13.78 -6.26 7.83
N ASP A 190 14.75 -6.67 7.02
CA ASP A 190 14.51 -7.24 5.68
C ASP A 190 13.75 -8.57 5.76
N PHE A 191 14.00 -9.37 6.81
CA PHE A 191 13.22 -10.58 7.11
C PHE A 191 11.71 -10.32 7.26
N VAL A 192 11.30 -9.15 7.74
CA VAL A 192 9.88 -8.79 7.94
C VAL A 192 9.36 -7.84 6.86
N VAL A 193 10.18 -6.94 6.31
CA VAL A 193 9.77 -5.91 5.34
C VAL A 193 9.20 -6.52 4.07
N ASP A 194 9.77 -7.61 3.59
CA ASP A 194 9.28 -8.22 2.35
C ASP A 194 8.00 -9.04 2.57
N ARG A 195 7.63 -9.33 3.83
CA ARG A 195 6.45 -10.13 4.15
C ARG A 195 5.17 -9.48 3.64
N ARG A 196 4.23 -10.34 3.23
CA ARG A 196 2.97 -9.92 2.60
C ARG A 196 2.16 -9.03 3.55
N THR A 197 1.39 -8.09 2.98
CA THR A 197 0.58 -7.12 3.75
C THR A 197 -0.38 -7.78 4.75
N LYS A 198 -0.99 -8.92 4.39
CA LYS A 198 -1.89 -9.64 5.29
C LYS A 198 -1.16 -10.31 6.46
N VAL A 199 0.07 -10.80 6.26
CA VAL A 199 0.95 -11.29 7.35
C VAL A 199 1.35 -10.15 8.28
N LYS A 200 1.69 -8.97 7.73
CA LYS A 200 1.94 -7.77 8.56
C LYS A 200 0.72 -7.33 9.36
N SER A 201 -0.48 -7.60 8.85
CA SER A 201 -1.75 -7.33 9.54
C SER A 201 -1.98 -8.30 10.70
N LEU A 202 -1.67 -9.60 10.50
CA LEU A 202 -1.62 -10.59 11.58
C LEU A 202 -0.62 -10.19 12.67
N ILE A 203 0.59 -9.77 12.29
CA ILE A 203 1.60 -9.29 13.25
C ILE A 203 1.07 -8.10 14.06
N ARG A 204 0.39 -7.13 13.43
CA ARG A 204 -0.25 -6.01 14.16
C ARG A 204 -1.29 -6.52 15.16
N LEU A 205 -2.13 -7.46 14.75
CA LEU A 205 -3.15 -8.02 15.63
C LEU A 205 -2.53 -8.69 16.87
N VAL A 206 -1.50 -9.53 16.66
CA VAL A 206 -0.77 -10.20 17.76
C VAL A 206 -0.06 -9.19 18.65
N LYS A 207 0.57 -8.15 18.08
CA LYS A 207 1.21 -7.08 18.88
C LYS A 207 0.19 -6.29 19.69
N HIS A 208 -0.98 -6.02 19.12
CA HIS A 208 -2.05 -5.34 19.83
C HIS A 208 -2.57 -6.19 20.99
N TRP A 209 -2.86 -7.46 20.75
CA TRP A 209 -3.21 -8.44 21.78
C TRP A 209 -2.17 -8.45 22.92
N TYR A 210 -0.89 -8.53 22.57
CA TYR A 210 0.19 -8.48 23.55
C TYR A 210 0.21 -7.16 24.35
N LYS A 211 0.09 -6.00 23.68
CA LYS A 211 0.10 -4.69 24.37
C LYS A 211 -1.11 -4.54 25.32
N GLN A 212 -2.28 -5.05 24.95
CA GLN A 212 -3.52 -4.86 25.71
C GLN A 212 -3.68 -5.86 26.85
N HIS A 213 -3.45 -7.16 26.58
CA HIS A 213 -3.84 -8.22 27.51
C HIS A 213 -2.64 -8.87 28.20
N VAL A 214 -1.47 -8.88 27.57
CA VAL A 214 -0.26 -9.53 28.12
C VAL A 214 0.63 -8.55 28.89
N ARG A 215 0.84 -7.33 28.36
CA ARG A 215 1.68 -6.30 29.00
C ARG A 215 1.27 -5.97 30.45
N PRO A 216 -0.02 -5.95 30.84
CA PRO A 216 -0.42 -5.74 32.24
C PRO A 216 0.19 -6.74 33.22
N TYR A 217 0.51 -7.96 32.78
CA TYR A 217 1.14 -8.97 33.63
C TYR A 217 2.55 -8.58 34.12
N LYS A 218 3.17 -7.54 33.55
CA LYS A 218 4.45 -7.01 34.04
C LYS A 218 4.39 -6.60 35.53
N GLU A 219 3.22 -6.20 36.03
CA GLU A 219 3.04 -5.82 37.44
C GLU A 219 3.18 -6.99 38.41
N TYR A 220 3.00 -8.23 37.93
CA TYR A 220 3.11 -9.45 38.73
C TYR A 220 4.48 -10.12 38.65
N LEU A 221 5.43 -9.52 37.90
CA LEU A 221 6.77 -10.08 37.74
C LEU A 221 7.65 -9.80 38.96
N GLY A 222 8.37 -10.83 39.39
CA GLY A 222 9.45 -10.72 40.38
C GLY A 222 10.68 -10.00 39.82
N LYS A 223 11.59 -9.61 40.72
CA LYS A 223 12.85 -8.96 40.34
C LYS A 223 13.69 -9.90 39.46
N GLY A 224 13.96 -9.48 38.22
CA GLY A 224 14.75 -10.25 37.25
C GLY A 224 13.93 -11.12 36.30
N GLU A 225 12.62 -11.23 36.51
CA GLU A 225 11.71 -11.87 35.55
C GLU A 225 11.33 -10.89 34.43
N SER A 226 10.99 -11.44 33.26
CA SER A 226 10.56 -10.66 32.11
C SER A 226 9.50 -11.40 31.30
N LEU A 227 8.63 -10.67 30.62
CA LEU A 227 7.75 -11.25 29.60
C LEU A 227 8.52 -11.39 28.28
N PRO A 228 8.19 -12.40 27.45
CA PRO A 228 8.77 -12.57 26.13
C PRO A 228 8.65 -11.28 25.30
N PRO A 229 9.73 -10.86 24.60
CA PRO A 229 9.69 -9.62 23.83
C PRO A 229 8.70 -9.73 22.67
N GLN A 230 8.10 -8.61 22.26
CA GLN A 230 7.17 -8.58 21.13
C GLN A 230 7.78 -9.15 19.85
N TYR A 231 9.10 -9.01 19.67
CA TYR A 231 9.80 -9.57 18.52
C TYR A 231 9.67 -11.10 18.43
N ALA A 232 9.62 -11.83 19.56
CA ALA A 232 9.38 -13.28 19.55
C ALA A 232 8.04 -13.62 18.88
N LEU A 233 7.01 -12.80 19.15
CA LEU A 233 5.66 -12.99 18.64
C LEU A 233 5.54 -12.55 17.17
N GLU A 234 6.34 -11.56 16.74
CA GLU A 234 6.49 -11.23 15.32
C GLU A 234 7.05 -12.44 14.55
N LEU A 235 8.12 -13.05 15.06
CA LEU A 235 8.76 -14.24 14.47
C LEU A 235 7.82 -15.45 14.48
N LEU A 236 7.10 -15.68 15.58
CA LEU A 236 6.16 -16.78 15.69
C LEU A 236 4.95 -16.60 14.74
N SER A 237 4.50 -15.37 14.52
CA SER A 237 3.47 -15.07 13.51
C SER A 237 3.95 -15.37 12.09
N VAL A 238 5.22 -15.07 11.80
CA VAL A 238 5.85 -15.45 10.51
C VAL A 238 5.91 -16.97 10.41
N TYR A 239 6.41 -17.66 11.43
CA TYR A 239 6.50 -19.11 11.46
C TYR A 239 5.15 -19.81 11.24
N ALA A 240 4.11 -19.39 11.98
CA ALA A 240 2.75 -19.90 11.86
C ALA A 240 2.24 -19.82 10.41
N TRP A 241 2.43 -18.67 9.77
CA TRP A 241 2.03 -18.48 8.38
C TRP A 241 2.91 -19.28 7.40
N GLU A 242 4.22 -19.36 7.65
CA GLU A 242 5.15 -20.10 6.81
C GLU A 242 4.90 -21.60 6.82
N GLN A 243 4.50 -22.18 7.95
CA GLN A 243 4.22 -23.62 8.01
C GLN A 243 2.76 -23.96 7.71
N GLY A 244 1.81 -23.13 8.15
CA GLY A 244 0.39 -23.48 8.08
C GLY A 244 -0.33 -23.06 6.80
N SER A 245 -0.04 -21.87 6.26
CA SER A 245 -0.84 -21.31 5.15
C SER A 245 -0.03 -21.07 3.88
N ARG A 246 1.02 -20.24 3.95
CA ARG A 246 1.76 -19.66 2.79
C ARG A 246 0.87 -18.94 1.76
N ASP A 247 -0.43 -18.77 2.01
CA ASP A 247 -1.38 -18.15 1.09
C ASP A 247 -1.35 -16.61 1.19
N ARG A 248 -1.75 -15.94 0.12
CA ARG A 248 -1.88 -14.48 0.01
C ARG A 248 -3.15 -13.98 0.68
N ALA A 249 -4.19 -14.80 0.70
CA ALA A 249 -5.51 -14.48 1.22
C ALA A 249 -5.96 -15.56 2.22
N PHE A 250 -5.39 -15.53 3.43
CA PHE A 250 -5.78 -16.42 4.52
C PHE A 250 -6.80 -15.74 5.45
N ASP A 251 -7.56 -16.52 6.22
CA ASP A 251 -8.47 -15.99 7.24
C ASP A 251 -7.71 -15.47 8.46
N MET A 252 -8.03 -14.25 8.89
CA MET A 252 -7.28 -13.57 9.96
C MET A 252 -7.44 -14.26 11.32
N ALA A 253 -8.62 -14.82 11.60
CA ALA A 253 -8.90 -15.50 12.86
C ALA A 253 -8.20 -16.85 12.93
N GLU A 254 -8.14 -17.61 11.83
CA GLU A 254 -7.35 -18.85 11.77
C GLU A 254 -5.87 -18.57 12.05
N GLY A 255 -5.31 -17.54 11.39
CA GLY A 255 -3.91 -17.16 11.60
C GLY A 255 -3.63 -16.70 13.03
N PHE A 256 -4.53 -15.90 13.61
CA PHE A 256 -4.42 -15.45 14.99
C PHE A 256 -4.52 -16.62 15.97
N ARG A 257 -5.51 -17.50 15.78
CA ARG A 257 -5.70 -18.72 16.59
C ARG A 257 -4.50 -19.65 16.54
N THR A 258 -3.88 -19.80 15.37
CA THR A 258 -2.66 -20.60 15.18
C THR A 258 -1.50 -20.07 16.02
N VAL A 259 -1.29 -18.76 16.04
CA VAL A 259 -0.25 -18.15 16.89
C VAL A 259 -0.52 -18.38 18.37
N LEU A 260 -1.77 -18.22 18.82
CA LEU A 260 -2.15 -18.51 20.20
C LEU A 260 -1.93 -19.98 20.57
N GLU A 261 -2.22 -20.91 19.66
CA GLU A 261 -2.02 -22.33 19.90
C GLU A 261 -0.52 -22.69 20.00
N LEU A 262 0.33 -22.10 19.16
CA LEU A 262 1.78 -22.26 19.27
C LEU A 262 2.32 -21.72 20.61
N ILE A 263 1.77 -20.61 21.10
CA ILE A 263 2.11 -20.05 22.42
C ILE A 263 1.70 -21.01 23.54
N ARG A 264 0.55 -21.68 23.45
CA ARG A 264 0.13 -22.70 24.42
C ARG A 264 1.07 -23.92 24.44
N GLN A 265 1.71 -24.20 23.30
CA GLN A 265 2.67 -25.29 23.13
C GLN A 265 4.13 -24.82 23.28
N TYR A 266 4.39 -23.72 24.00
CA TYR A 266 5.72 -23.10 24.08
C TYR A 266 6.82 -24.06 24.56
N GLU A 267 6.50 -25.02 25.44
CA GLU A 267 7.46 -26.03 25.92
C GLU A 267 7.99 -26.96 24.80
N GLN A 268 7.32 -26.99 23.65
CA GLN A 268 7.72 -27.76 22.48
C GLN A 268 8.33 -26.87 21.38
N LEU A 269 8.27 -25.54 21.51
CA LEU A 269 8.66 -24.63 20.43
C LEU A 269 10.15 -24.67 20.15
N CYS A 270 10.50 -25.05 18.93
CA CYS A 270 11.87 -25.00 18.42
C CYS A 270 11.85 -24.43 17.02
N VAL A 271 12.04 -23.12 16.89
CA VAL A 271 11.89 -22.36 15.67
C VAL A 271 13.20 -21.65 15.34
N TYR A 272 13.69 -21.85 14.12
CA TYR A 272 14.89 -21.18 13.61
C TYR A 272 14.82 -21.05 12.08
N TRP A 273 15.66 -20.16 11.56
CA TRP A 273 15.84 -19.96 10.12
C TRP A 273 17.31 -20.06 9.73
N THR A 274 17.58 -20.46 8.49
CA THR A 274 18.93 -20.64 7.92
C THR A 274 19.22 -19.67 6.76
N ILE A 275 18.47 -18.58 6.71
CA ILE A 275 18.53 -17.58 5.64
C ILE A 275 19.86 -16.80 5.68
N ASN A 276 20.28 -16.31 6.85
CA ASN A 276 21.50 -15.51 7.00
C ASN A 276 22.70 -16.31 7.51
N TYR A 277 22.47 -17.35 8.32
CA TYR A 277 23.48 -18.30 8.80
C TYR A 277 23.00 -19.73 8.53
N ASN A 278 23.89 -20.72 8.47
CA ASN A 278 23.50 -22.13 8.27
C ASN A 278 24.53 -23.10 8.88
N PHE A 279 24.29 -24.40 8.72
CA PHE A 279 25.15 -25.47 9.23
C PHE A 279 26.29 -25.86 8.26
N ALA A 280 26.61 -25.03 7.26
CA ALA A 280 27.64 -25.37 6.27
C ALA A 280 29.07 -25.16 6.80
N ASP A 281 29.26 -24.17 7.67
CA ASP A 281 30.52 -23.94 8.38
C ASP A 281 30.57 -24.76 9.67
N GLU A 282 31.69 -25.41 9.96
CA GLU A 282 31.81 -26.35 11.10
C GLU A 282 31.69 -25.65 12.46
N VAL A 283 32.30 -24.46 12.59
CA VAL A 283 32.27 -23.69 13.85
C VAL A 283 30.85 -23.23 14.13
N LEU A 284 30.19 -22.67 13.13
CA LEU A 284 28.82 -22.19 13.24
C LEU A 284 27.82 -23.34 13.40
N ALA A 285 28.02 -24.47 12.73
CA ALA A 285 27.19 -25.66 12.88
C ALA A 285 27.24 -26.20 14.32
N GLY A 286 28.44 -26.34 14.89
CA GLY A 286 28.62 -26.76 16.29
C GLY A 286 27.90 -25.83 17.26
N PHE A 287 28.02 -24.51 17.04
CA PHE A 287 27.33 -23.51 17.85
C PHE A 287 25.79 -23.58 17.72
N LEU A 288 25.26 -23.69 16.50
CA LEU A 288 23.82 -23.80 16.26
C LEU A 288 23.24 -25.08 16.86
N HIS A 289 23.94 -26.22 16.74
CA HIS A 289 23.53 -27.46 17.39
C HIS A 289 23.43 -27.30 18.90
N HIS A 290 24.40 -26.62 19.52
CA HIS A 290 24.35 -26.32 20.94
C HIS A 290 23.17 -25.41 21.30
N GLN A 291 22.90 -24.36 20.52
CA GLN A 291 21.74 -23.49 20.75
C GLN A 291 20.42 -24.27 20.69
N LEU A 292 20.24 -25.14 19.69
CA LEU A 292 19.01 -25.91 19.50
C LEU A 292 18.79 -27.03 20.54
N GLN A 293 19.80 -27.35 21.36
CA GLN A 293 19.69 -28.29 22.48
C GLN A 293 19.28 -27.63 23.81
N LYS A 294 19.20 -26.30 23.86
CA LYS A 294 18.79 -25.57 25.06
C LYS A 294 17.32 -25.81 25.43
N ALA A 295 16.97 -25.40 26.65
CA ALA A 295 15.61 -25.44 27.16
C ALA A 295 14.66 -24.66 26.23
N ARG A 296 13.50 -25.26 25.95
CA ARG A 296 12.43 -24.67 25.14
C ARG A 296 11.71 -23.58 25.96
N PRO A 297 11.11 -22.56 25.32
CA PRO A 297 10.99 -22.35 23.88
C PRO A 297 12.28 -21.82 23.26
N ILE A 298 12.61 -22.31 22.07
CA ILE A 298 13.67 -21.76 21.22
C ILE A 298 13.03 -21.06 20.04
N ILE A 299 13.26 -19.75 19.94
CA ILE A 299 12.96 -18.96 18.76
C ILE A 299 14.24 -18.20 18.40
N LEU A 300 15.04 -18.77 17.51
CA LEU A 300 16.33 -18.20 17.14
C LEU A 300 16.12 -17.02 16.18
N ASP A 301 16.76 -15.88 16.47
CA ASP A 301 16.66 -14.69 15.64
C ASP A 301 17.25 -14.95 14.24
N PRO A 302 16.47 -14.83 13.15
CA PRO A 302 16.95 -15.10 11.79
C PRO A 302 18.17 -14.26 11.37
N ALA A 303 18.50 -13.19 12.09
CA ALA A 303 19.64 -12.31 11.80
C ALA A 303 20.87 -12.57 12.70
N ASP A 304 20.67 -13.09 13.92
CA ASP A 304 21.69 -13.24 14.95
C ASP A 304 21.62 -14.66 15.55
N PRO A 305 22.55 -15.57 15.20
CA PRO A 305 22.53 -16.96 15.65
C PRO A 305 22.80 -17.10 17.14
N THR A 306 23.23 -16.04 17.84
CA THR A 306 23.46 -16.07 19.29
C THR A 306 22.20 -15.75 20.09
N GLY A 307 21.20 -15.09 19.47
CA GLY A 307 20.01 -14.58 20.13
C GLY A 307 18.83 -15.54 20.09
N ILE A 308 18.60 -16.29 21.17
CA ILE A 308 17.31 -16.97 21.38
C ILE A 308 16.32 -15.93 21.94
N VAL A 309 15.34 -15.57 21.13
CA VAL A 309 14.40 -14.49 21.41
C VAL A 309 13.39 -14.93 22.48
N GLY A 310 13.44 -14.31 23.65
CA GLY A 310 12.58 -14.66 24.78
C GLY A 310 13.11 -15.79 25.66
N GLU A 311 14.40 -16.13 25.57
CA GLU A 311 15.07 -17.05 26.49
C GLU A 311 14.90 -16.57 27.95
N GLY A 312 14.53 -17.48 28.86
CA GLY A 312 14.35 -17.17 30.29
C GLY A 312 13.16 -16.27 30.62
N SER A 313 12.26 -16.01 29.68
CA SER A 313 11.06 -15.19 29.90
C SER A 313 9.86 -16.02 30.38
N ARG A 314 8.88 -15.37 31.02
CA ARG A 314 7.63 -15.95 31.55
C ARG A 314 6.62 -16.26 30.43
N TRP A 315 6.92 -17.27 29.62
CA TRP A 315 6.04 -17.78 28.57
C TRP A 315 4.77 -18.45 29.09
N ASP A 316 4.81 -18.96 30.32
CA ASP A 316 3.67 -19.50 31.05
C ASP A 316 2.53 -18.48 31.19
N LEU A 317 2.85 -17.21 31.48
CA LEU A 317 1.86 -16.13 31.55
C LEU A 317 1.25 -15.81 30.18
N LEU A 318 2.06 -15.89 29.11
CA LEU A 318 1.56 -15.74 27.74
C LEU A 318 0.63 -16.89 27.35
N ALA A 319 0.98 -18.12 27.72
CA ALA A 319 0.17 -19.31 27.44
C ALA A 319 -1.19 -19.25 28.16
N LEU A 320 -1.20 -18.80 29.42
CA LEU A 320 -2.42 -18.58 30.19
C LEU A 320 -3.34 -17.56 29.50
N GLU A 321 -2.80 -16.40 29.11
CA GLU A 321 -3.61 -15.39 28.42
C GLU A 321 -4.03 -15.85 27.01
N ALA A 322 -3.19 -16.63 26.33
CA ALA A 322 -3.52 -17.19 25.03
C ALA A 322 -4.71 -18.16 25.14
N GLU A 323 -4.72 -19.02 26.16
CA GLU A 323 -5.85 -19.91 26.44
C GLU A 323 -7.14 -19.13 26.71
N HIS A 324 -7.06 -18.08 27.54
CA HIS A 324 -8.21 -17.20 27.79
C HIS A 324 -8.71 -16.51 26.51
N CYS A 325 -7.81 -16.01 25.67
CA CYS A 325 -8.11 -15.38 24.38
C CYS A 325 -8.78 -16.35 23.39
N CYS A 326 -8.43 -17.63 23.42
CA CYS A 326 -9.04 -18.65 22.56
C CYS A 326 -10.54 -18.87 22.83
N ALA A 327 -11.02 -18.51 24.02
CA ALA A 327 -12.43 -18.58 24.39
C ALA A 327 -13.25 -17.33 23.99
N GLN A 328 -12.59 -16.28 23.46
CA GLN A 328 -13.22 -14.98 23.19
C GLN A 328 -13.80 -14.90 21.77
N GLN A 329 -14.64 -13.88 21.51
CA GLN A 329 -15.35 -13.73 20.22
C GLN A 329 -14.40 -13.60 19.01
N CYS A 330 -13.17 -13.12 19.23
CA CYS A 330 -12.15 -13.04 18.19
C CYS A 330 -11.68 -14.41 17.68
N CYS A 331 -11.93 -15.47 18.45
CA CYS A 331 -11.56 -16.85 18.14
C CYS A 331 -12.79 -17.75 17.92
N MET A 332 -14.00 -17.18 17.87
CA MET A 332 -15.25 -17.91 17.68
C MET A 332 -15.90 -17.52 16.35
N ASP A 333 -16.49 -18.51 15.68
CA ASP A 333 -17.28 -18.28 14.48
C ASP A 333 -18.70 -17.74 14.80
N LEU A 334 -19.53 -17.62 13.77
CA LEU A 334 -20.90 -17.10 13.89
C LEU A 334 -21.84 -17.94 14.76
N TYR A 335 -21.49 -19.20 14.99
CA TYR A 335 -22.27 -20.17 15.76
C TYR A 335 -21.69 -20.38 17.16
N GLY A 336 -20.64 -19.64 17.53
CA GLY A 336 -19.93 -19.83 18.79
C GLY A 336 -19.00 -21.04 18.80
N VAL A 337 -18.65 -21.58 17.63
CA VAL A 337 -17.71 -22.69 17.50
C VAL A 337 -16.28 -22.12 17.40
N PRO A 338 -15.29 -22.69 18.11
CA PRO A 338 -13.91 -22.25 18.00
C PRO A 338 -13.37 -22.36 16.57
N VAL A 339 -12.82 -21.25 16.07
CA VAL A 339 -12.09 -21.21 14.79
C VAL A 339 -10.93 -22.20 14.86
N GLN A 340 -10.75 -22.99 13.80
CA GLN A 340 -9.70 -24.00 13.75
C GLN A 340 -8.34 -23.35 13.43
N PRO A 341 -7.27 -23.65 14.19
CA PRO A 341 -5.92 -23.24 13.82
C PRO A 341 -5.44 -24.02 12.58
N TRP A 342 -4.43 -23.50 11.90
CA TRP A 342 -3.70 -24.27 10.90
C TRP A 342 -2.91 -25.39 11.55
N ASP A 343 -2.73 -26.48 10.81
CA ASP A 343 -1.87 -27.59 11.23
C ASP A 343 -0.40 -27.17 11.12
N VAL A 344 0.16 -26.71 12.24
CA VAL A 344 1.54 -26.21 12.34
C VAL A 344 2.28 -26.95 13.46
N PRO A 345 3.39 -27.65 13.16
CA PRO A 345 4.18 -28.30 14.19
C PRO A 345 4.90 -27.25 15.06
N PRO A 346 5.03 -27.45 16.38
CA PRO A 346 5.79 -26.55 17.25
C PRO A 346 7.31 -26.63 17.02
N GLU A 347 7.80 -27.73 16.42
CA GLU A 347 9.20 -27.93 16.08
C GLU A 347 9.46 -27.75 14.58
N GLN A 348 10.48 -26.95 14.27
CA GLN A 348 10.93 -26.64 12.93
C GLN A 348 11.80 -27.78 12.37
N THR A 349 11.53 -28.15 11.12
CA THR A 349 12.37 -29.12 10.39
C THR A 349 13.53 -28.42 9.68
N LEU A 350 14.63 -29.15 9.42
CA LEU A 350 15.74 -28.68 8.59
C LEU A 350 15.29 -28.16 7.20
N LYS A 351 14.24 -28.76 6.63
CA LYS A 351 13.65 -28.33 5.35
C LYS A 351 12.82 -27.06 5.50
N GLY A 352 12.09 -26.92 6.61
CA GLY A 352 11.27 -25.74 6.94
C GLY A 352 12.10 -24.52 7.37
N SER A 353 13.30 -24.74 7.91
CA SER A 353 14.18 -23.68 8.41
C SER A 353 14.84 -22.84 7.32
N ARG A 354 14.79 -23.24 6.03
CA ARG A 354 15.23 -22.35 4.94
C ARG A 354 14.41 -21.04 4.86
N GLY A 355 13.26 -20.99 5.56
CA GLY A 355 12.35 -19.87 5.58
C GLY A 355 11.52 -19.77 4.32
N PHE A 356 10.46 -18.98 4.37
CA PHE A 356 9.72 -18.59 3.16
C PHE A 356 10.44 -17.43 2.52
N GLU A 357 11.38 -17.74 1.64
CA GLU A 357 11.93 -16.76 0.73
C GLU A 357 10.82 -16.31 -0.23
N ILE A 358 10.56 -15.01 -0.31
CA ILE A 358 9.79 -14.42 -1.41
C ILE A 358 10.71 -14.38 -2.62
N HIS A 359 11.28 -15.53 -2.98
CA HIS A 359 11.89 -15.67 -4.26
C HIS A 359 10.78 -15.65 -5.27
N THR A 360 11.01 -14.88 -6.31
CA THR A 360 10.31 -14.94 -7.59
C THR A 360 10.53 -16.32 -8.26
N GLY A 361 10.21 -17.40 -7.53
CA GLY A 361 10.02 -18.78 -7.95
C GLY A 361 11.17 -19.80 -7.73
N ALA A 362 11.32 -20.50 -6.60
CA ALA A 362 12.25 -21.68 -6.49
C ALA A 362 12.05 -22.54 -5.25
N GLN A 363 11.24 -23.61 -5.32
CA GLN A 363 11.22 -24.80 -4.44
C GLN A 363 11.43 -26.16 -5.15
N GLU A 364 12.54 -26.83 -4.84
CA GLU A 364 12.87 -28.23 -5.14
C GLU A 364 11.80 -29.26 -4.70
N HIS A 365 11.79 -30.38 -5.43
CA HIS A 365 10.97 -31.59 -5.28
C HIS A 365 11.28 -32.41 -4.00
N PRO A 366 10.39 -33.31 -3.56
CA PRO A 366 10.70 -34.37 -2.60
C PRO A 366 11.11 -35.67 -3.31
N ASP A 367 12.34 -36.12 -3.10
CA ASP A 367 12.76 -37.50 -3.36
C ASP A 367 12.43 -38.37 -2.16
N SER A 368 11.67 -39.44 -2.40
CA SER A 368 11.62 -40.63 -1.55
C SER A 368 11.18 -41.80 -2.44
N ALA A 369 12.14 -42.40 -3.14
CA ALA A 369 11.99 -43.73 -3.72
C ALA A 369 12.36 -44.79 -2.66
N PRO A 370 11.55 -45.83 -2.43
CA PRO A 370 11.91 -46.92 -1.54
C PRO A 370 12.84 -47.93 -2.23
N GLN A 371 13.87 -48.40 -1.52
CA GLN A 371 14.75 -49.51 -1.91
C GLN A 371 14.18 -50.89 -1.47
N PRO A 372 14.63 -52.01 -2.08
CA PRO A 372 13.88 -53.27 -2.15
C PRO A 372 14.37 -54.41 -1.22
N GLY A 373 13.46 -55.35 -0.91
CA GLY A 373 13.75 -56.76 -0.56
C GLY A 373 12.92 -57.34 0.60
N PRO A 374 12.82 -58.67 0.79
CA PRO A 374 12.78 -59.78 -0.16
C PRO A 374 11.47 -60.60 -0.09
N ALA A 375 11.33 -61.56 -1.01
CA ALA A 375 10.18 -62.42 -1.24
C ALA A 375 9.77 -63.30 -0.05
N TYR A 376 8.44 -63.48 0.15
CA TYR A 376 7.84 -64.74 0.59
C TYR A 376 6.42 -64.91 0.02
N THR A 377 6.18 -66.10 -0.50
CA THR A 377 4.95 -66.65 -1.10
C THR A 377 3.88 -67.01 -0.07
N SER A 378 2.59 -66.81 -0.37
CA SER A 378 1.53 -67.83 -0.23
C SER A 378 0.11 -67.32 -0.59
N ASN A 379 -0.41 -67.86 -1.68
CA ASN A 379 -1.73 -68.47 -1.92
C ASN A 379 -3.02 -68.11 -1.13
N GLN A 380 -4.10 -68.11 -1.93
CA GLN A 380 -5.50 -68.57 -1.69
C GLN A 380 -6.64 -67.56 -1.42
N ALA A 381 -7.38 -67.29 -2.50
CA ALA A 381 -8.84 -67.40 -2.72
C ALA A 381 -9.85 -67.24 -1.56
N MET A 382 -10.91 -66.45 -1.78
CA MET A 382 -12.30 -66.95 -1.87
C MET A 382 -13.28 -65.86 -2.38
N ALA A 383 -14.29 -66.33 -3.12
CA ALA A 383 -15.29 -65.57 -3.87
C ALA A 383 -16.62 -65.45 -3.11
N VAL A 384 -17.43 -64.41 -3.36
CA VAL A 384 -18.90 -64.45 -3.25
C VAL A 384 -19.55 -63.56 -4.34
N GLN A 385 -20.68 -64.06 -4.86
CA GLN A 385 -21.36 -63.79 -6.12
C GLN A 385 -22.28 -62.55 -6.18
N GLN A 386 -22.57 -62.12 -7.42
CA GLN A 386 -23.62 -61.18 -7.85
C GLN A 386 -25.05 -61.74 -7.67
N PRO A 387 -26.09 -60.93 -7.97
CA PRO A 387 -26.88 -61.22 -9.18
C PRO A 387 -27.25 -60.01 -10.06
N GLN A 388 -27.66 -60.35 -11.29
CA GLN A 388 -27.70 -59.61 -12.55
C GLN A 388 -29.02 -58.86 -12.85
N SER A 389 -29.00 -57.91 -13.79
CA SER A 389 -29.90 -57.93 -14.97
C SER A 389 -29.53 -56.95 -16.12
N HIS A 390 -29.20 -57.56 -17.26
CA HIS A 390 -29.49 -57.23 -18.69
C HIS A 390 -28.98 -55.95 -19.41
N SER A 391 -27.91 -56.13 -20.23
CA SER A 391 -27.83 -56.03 -21.73
C SER A 391 -28.50 -54.82 -22.45
N ALA A 392 -27.92 -54.06 -23.38
CA ALA A 392 -26.72 -54.22 -24.23
C ALA A 392 -26.33 -52.91 -24.99
N ARG A 393 -25.06 -52.86 -25.41
CA ARG A 393 -24.43 -52.11 -26.53
C ARG A 393 -24.42 -50.57 -26.49
N GLY A 394 -23.24 -50.03 -26.13
CA GLY A 394 -22.79 -48.69 -26.50
C GLY A 394 -21.26 -48.62 -26.42
N THR A 395 -20.64 -48.25 -27.53
CA THR A 395 -19.19 -48.09 -27.76
C THR A 395 -18.45 -47.30 -26.67
N HIS A 396 -17.28 -47.80 -26.26
CA HIS A 396 -16.33 -47.09 -25.40
C HIS A 396 -15.85 -45.79 -26.06
N ILE A 397 -16.26 -44.64 -25.51
CA ILE A 397 -15.58 -43.36 -25.70
C ILE A 397 -14.77 -43.12 -24.42
N VAL A 398 -13.45 -43.10 -24.57
CA VAL A 398 -12.52 -42.62 -23.54
C VAL A 398 -12.82 -41.14 -23.32
N SER A 399 -13.46 -40.81 -22.20
CA SER A 399 -13.70 -39.42 -21.81
C SER A 399 -12.36 -38.76 -21.50
N SER A 400 -11.95 -37.87 -22.39
CA SER A 400 -10.85 -36.91 -22.20
C SER A 400 -11.15 -36.03 -20.98
N PRO A 401 -10.12 -35.48 -20.29
CA PRO A 401 -10.33 -34.45 -19.28
C PRO A 401 -11.10 -33.26 -19.87
N PRO A 402 -11.98 -32.58 -19.12
CA PRO A 402 -12.78 -31.49 -19.64
C PRO A 402 -11.87 -30.36 -20.19
N PRO A 403 -12.23 -29.72 -21.32
CA PRO A 403 -11.41 -28.67 -21.92
C PRO A 403 -11.31 -27.47 -20.98
N VAL A 404 -10.09 -26.93 -20.83
CA VAL A 404 -9.83 -25.69 -20.10
C VAL A 404 -10.62 -24.55 -20.76
N MET A 405 -11.57 -23.95 -20.05
CA MET A 405 -12.38 -22.84 -20.59
C MET A 405 -11.50 -21.61 -20.87
N GLY A 406 -11.65 -21.01 -22.05
CA GLY A 406 -10.96 -19.77 -22.43
C GLY A 406 -11.66 -18.53 -21.85
N LEU A 407 -10.94 -17.40 -21.81
CA LEU A 407 -11.45 -16.14 -21.23
C LEU A 407 -12.82 -15.69 -21.80
N TYR A 408 -13.08 -15.90 -23.10
CA TYR A 408 -14.35 -15.47 -23.71
C TYR A 408 -15.55 -16.31 -23.26
N GLN A 409 -15.29 -17.54 -22.82
CA GLN A 409 -16.31 -18.45 -22.30
C GLN A 409 -16.52 -18.28 -20.78
N THR A 410 -15.56 -17.66 -20.07
CA THR A 410 -15.66 -17.42 -18.63
C THR A 410 -16.74 -16.37 -18.31
N PRO A 411 -17.74 -16.68 -17.46
CA PRO A 411 -18.71 -15.69 -17.00
C PRO A 411 -18.05 -14.53 -16.24
N ALA A 412 -18.60 -13.31 -16.37
CA ALA A 412 -18.09 -12.12 -15.68
C ALA A 412 -17.92 -12.28 -14.16
N GLU A 413 -18.82 -13.05 -13.52
CA GLU A 413 -18.80 -13.33 -12.07
C GLU A 413 -17.69 -14.29 -11.64
N GLU A 414 -17.10 -15.05 -12.58
CA GLU A 414 -16.06 -16.05 -12.32
C GLU A 414 -14.66 -15.57 -12.69
N LEU A 415 -14.50 -14.31 -13.11
CA LEU A 415 -13.20 -13.78 -13.52
C LEU A 415 -12.15 -13.81 -12.40
N ASP A 416 -12.52 -13.55 -11.16
CA ASP A 416 -11.61 -13.68 -10.01
C ASP A 416 -11.12 -15.13 -9.83
N THR A 417 -11.99 -16.12 -10.06
CA THR A 417 -11.66 -17.56 -10.02
C THR A 417 -10.75 -17.95 -11.19
N PHE A 418 -11.08 -17.52 -12.41
CA PHE A 418 -10.26 -17.74 -13.61
C PHE A 418 -8.85 -17.15 -13.45
N ILE A 419 -8.72 -15.94 -12.89
CA ILE A 419 -7.40 -15.36 -12.63
C ILE A 419 -6.60 -16.23 -11.66
N SER A 420 -7.23 -16.70 -10.58
CA SER A 420 -6.59 -17.50 -9.54
C SER A 420 -6.11 -18.86 -10.05
N ASN A 421 -6.92 -19.53 -10.88
CA ASN A 421 -6.62 -20.88 -11.38
C ASN A 421 -5.70 -20.88 -12.61
N ASP A 422 -5.90 -19.93 -13.52
CA ASP A 422 -5.32 -19.99 -14.87
C ASP A 422 -4.26 -18.93 -15.16
N LEU A 423 -4.24 -17.81 -14.41
CA LEU A 423 -3.30 -16.72 -14.67
C LEU A 423 -2.18 -16.61 -13.62
N GLN A 424 -2.39 -17.08 -12.40
CA GLN A 424 -1.34 -17.10 -11.40
C GLN A 424 -0.32 -18.21 -11.72
N PRO A 425 0.99 -17.92 -11.77
CA PRO A 425 1.98 -18.95 -12.05
C PRO A 425 1.97 -20.01 -10.94
N ASN A 426 1.94 -21.29 -11.31
CA ASN A 426 1.90 -22.40 -10.36
C ASN A 426 3.20 -22.46 -9.52
N ARG A 427 3.18 -23.23 -8.42
CA ARG A 427 4.29 -23.31 -7.45
C ARG A 427 5.56 -23.95 -8.04
N VAL A 428 5.43 -24.91 -8.96
CA VAL A 428 6.52 -25.71 -9.56
C VAL A 428 7.22 -24.98 -10.73
N PHE A 429 6.48 -24.31 -11.61
CA PHE A 429 7.00 -23.44 -12.68
C PHE A 429 7.66 -22.19 -12.09
N LYS A 430 7.05 -21.63 -11.02
CA LYS A 430 7.75 -20.64 -10.21
C LYS A 430 9.11 -21.22 -9.87
N THR A 431 9.17 -22.41 -9.27
CA THR A 431 10.41 -22.97 -8.74
C THR A 431 11.62 -22.89 -9.68
N GLN A 432 11.46 -23.46 -10.86
CA GLN A 432 12.62 -23.73 -11.70
C GLN A 432 13.15 -22.42 -12.31
N ILE A 433 12.29 -21.42 -12.38
CA ILE A 433 12.57 -20.12 -12.99
C ILE A 433 13.40 -19.20 -12.08
N SER A 434 13.14 -19.11 -10.77
CA SER A 434 14.00 -18.26 -9.90
C SER A 434 15.36 -18.85 -9.71
N THR A 435 15.57 -20.17 -9.78
CA THR A 435 16.94 -20.70 -9.73
C THR A 435 17.71 -20.20 -10.94
N ALA A 436 17.18 -20.39 -12.16
CA ALA A 436 17.80 -19.88 -13.38
C ALA A 436 17.96 -18.35 -13.38
N ILE A 437 16.93 -17.60 -12.96
CA ILE A 437 17.00 -16.14 -12.84
C ILE A 437 18.05 -15.72 -11.81
N HIS A 438 18.12 -16.39 -10.67
CA HIS A 438 19.05 -16.06 -9.60
C HIS A 438 20.50 -16.34 -10.03
N THR A 439 20.75 -17.45 -10.73
CA THR A 439 22.06 -17.75 -11.32
C THR A 439 22.50 -16.66 -12.30
N ILE A 440 21.63 -16.27 -13.25
CA ILE A 440 21.94 -15.20 -14.19
C ILE A 440 22.11 -13.85 -13.47
N PHE A 441 21.26 -13.55 -12.49
CA PHE A 441 21.35 -12.32 -11.71
C PHE A 441 22.66 -12.21 -10.93
N LEU A 442 23.07 -13.28 -10.24
CA LEU A 442 24.35 -13.33 -9.52
C LEU A 442 25.53 -13.23 -10.48
N PHE A 443 25.47 -13.94 -11.62
CA PHE A 443 26.49 -13.85 -12.66
C PHE A 443 26.66 -12.39 -13.13
N LEU A 444 25.57 -11.73 -13.52
CA LEU A 444 25.60 -10.34 -13.97
C LEU A 444 26.13 -9.40 -12.88
N THR A 445 25.75 -9.62 -11.63
CA THR A 445 26.11 -8.74 -10.50
C THR A 445 27.57 -8.91 -10.06
N GLN A 446 28.06 -10.14 -9.97
CA GLN A 446 29.32 -10.46 -9.28
C GLN A 446 30.46 -10.85 -10.23
N ASN A 447 30.15 -11.51 -11.35
CA ASN A 447 31.15 -12.22 -12.15
C ASN A 447 31.30 -11.68 -13.57
N CYS A 448 30.27 -11.01 -14.12
CA CYS A 448 30.21 -10.63 -15.53
C CYS A 448 31.40 -9.78 -16.01
N PHE A 449 31.99 -8.94 -15.17
CA PHE A 449 33.18 -8.16 -15.54
C PHE A 449 34.42 -8.44 -14.67
N ARG A 450 34.33 -9.40 -13.76
CA ARG A 450 35.43 -9.76 -12.85
C ARG A 450 36.45 -10.55 -13.68
N ASN A 451 37.60 -9.93 -13.99
CA ASN A 451 38.73 -10.47 -14.79
C ASN A 451 38.78 -10.11 -16.30
N SER A 452 37.90 -9.24 -16.81
CA SER A 452 37.87 -8.90 -18.25
C SER A 452 38.98 -7.95 -18.73
N GLY A 453 39.86 -7.45 -17.84
CA GLY A 453 40.81 -6.37 -18.15
C GLY A 453 40.15 -5.03 -18.52
N SER A 454 38.81 -4.97 -18.56
CA SER A 454 38.03 -3.77 -18.85
C SER A 454 37.75 -2.98 -17.56
N ALA A 455 37.67 -1.65 -17.65
CA ALA A 455 37.30 -0.78 -16.52
C ALA A 455 35.80 -0.85 -16.14
N MET A 456 35.03 -1.75 -16.76
CA MET A 456 33.58 -1.85 -16.60
C MET A 456 33.24 -2.60 -15.31
N ARG A 457 32.35 -2.04 -14.49
CA ARG A 457 31.77 -2.71 -13.31
C ARG A 457 30.26 -2.57 -13.32
N VAL A 458 29.55 -3.57 -12.81
CA VAL A 458 28.12 -3.45 -12.55
C VAL A 458 27.92 -2.72 -11.23
N LEU A 459 27.18 -1.61 -11.25
CA LEU A 459 26.78 -0.86 -10.06
C LEU A 459 25.61 -1.56 -9.36
N LYS A 460 24.60 -1.95 -10.13
CA LYS A 460 23.41 -2.66 -9.67
C LYS A 460 22.74 -3.39 -10.83
N VAL A 461 22.03 -4.47 -10.52
CA VAL A 461 21.13 -5.16 -11.46
C VAL A 461 19.72 -5.06 -10.91
N VAL A 462 18.77 -4.65 -11.75
CA VAL A 462 17.37 -4.50 -11.38
C VAL A 462 16.53 -5.51 -12.14
N LYS A 463 15.80 -6.35 -11.41
CA LYS A 463 14.78 -7.22 -12.01
C LYS A 463 13.59 -6.37 -12.45
N ALA A 464 13.35 -6.34 -13.75
CA ALA A 464 12.36 -5.52 -14.42
C ALA A 464 11.23 -6.36 -15.03
N GLY A 465 10.42 -5.75 -15.89
CA GLY A 465 9.37 -6.45 -16.63
C GLY A 465 8.21 -6.97 -15.77
N SER A 466 7.45 -7.90 -16.35
CA SER A 466 6.28 -8.54 -15.70
C SER A 466 6.65 -9.18 -14.36
N SER A 467 7.83 -9.80 -14.30
CA SER A 467 8.34 -10.53 -13.15
C SER A 467 8.79 -9.59 -12.02
N GLY A 468 9.46 -8.47 -12.35
CA GLY A 468 9.90 -7.45 -11.39
C GLY A 468 8.77 -6.54 -10.87
N LYS A 469 7.77 -6.25 -11.71
CA LYS A 469 6.57 -5.47 -11.35
C LYS A 469 5.51 -6.28 -10.58
N GLY A 470 5.65 -7.61 -10.56
CA GLY A 470 4.68 -8.50 -9.90
C GLY A 470 3.38 -8.68 -10.68
N THR A 471 3.44 -8.66 -12.03
CA THR A 471 2.32 -8.84 -12.98
C THR A 471 2.55 -10.01 -13.96
N ALA A 472 3.46 -10.94 -13.65
CA ALA A 472 3.74 -12.13 -14.46
C ALA A 472 2.53 -13.08 -14.58
N LEU A 473 2.43 -13.73 -15.75
CA LEU A 473 1.39 -14.70 -16.13
C LEU A 473 1.92 -16.15 -16.08
N LYS A 474 1.03 -17.12 -15.87
CA LYS A 474 1.29 -18.56 -15.97
C LYS A 474 1.83 -18.93 -17.38
N ALA A 475 2.92 -19.70 -17.44
CA ALA A 475 3.54 -20.28 -18.65
C ALA A 475 4.16 -19.33 -19.70
N VAL A 476 4.21 -18.01 -19.46
CA VAL A 476 4.88 -17.05 -20.37
C VAL A 476 5.63 -16.01 -19.55
N SER A 477 6.80 -16.38 -19.02
CA SER A 477 7.67 -15.47 -18.27
C SER A 477 8.78 -14.94 -19.16
N ASP A 478 8.68 -13.66 -19.49
CA ASP A 478 9.80 -12.81 -19.87
C ASP A 478 10.50 -12.32 -18.59
N VAL A 479 11.84 -12.37 -18.58
CA VAL A 479 12.66 -11.86 -17.49
C VAL A 479 13.53 -10.73 -18.00
N ASP A 480 13.11 -9.51 -17.67
CA ASP A 480 13.89 -8.32 -18.00
C ASP A 480 14.88 -8.06 -16.85
N LEU A 481 16.16 -7.91 -17.16
CA LEU A 481 17.23 -7.56 -16.24
C LEU A 481 17.90 -6.27 -16.73
N VAL A 482 17.82 -5.21 -15.94
CA VAL A 482 18.49 -3.94 -16.25
C VAL A 482 19.82 -3.89 -15.52
N VAL A 483 20.91 -3.70 -16.26
CA VAL A 483 22.29 -3.73 -15.74
C VAL A 483 22.86 -2.31 -15.79
N PHE A 484 23.10 -1.73 -14.62
CA PHE A 484 23.69 -0.40 -14.50
C PHE A 484 25.21 -0.50 -14.48
N VAL A 485 25.88 0.20 -15.40
CA VAL A 485 27.34 0.05 -15.63
C VAL A 485 28.09 1.30 -15.19
N SER A 486 29.17 1.13 -14.41
CA SER A 486 29.93 2.21 -13.78
C SER A 486 30.72 3.09 -14.74
N SER A 487 31.08 2.58 -15.92
CA SER A 487 31.84 3.33 -16.92
C SER A 487 31.00 4.36 -17.66
N ILE A 488 29.68 4.31 -17.50
CA ILE A 488 28.74 5.19 -18.20
C ILE A 488 28.38 6.36 -17.30
N THR A 489 28.70 7.57 -17.74
CA THR A 489 28.56 8.81 -16.96
C THR A 489 27.36 9.66 -17.36
N ASP A 490 26.80 9.44 -18.55
CA ASP A 490 25.63 10.14 -19.06
C ASP A 490 24.86 9.32 -20.11
N PHE A 491 23.72 9.86 -20.56
CA PHE A 491 22.85 9.23 -21.55
C PHE A 491 23.54 9.04 -22.92
N ARG A 492 24.35 10.00 -23.37
CA ARG A 492 25.01 9.93 -24.69
C ARG A 492 26.12 8.89 -24.68
N ALA A 493 26.88 8.80 -23.58
CA ALA A 493 27.87 7.76 -23.34
C ALA A 493 27.22 6.37 -23.39
N LEU A 494 26.03 6.19 -22.78
CA LEU A 494 25.29 4.94 -22.89
C LEU A 494 25.00 4.59 -24.34
N LYS A 495 24.46 5.52 -25.13
CA LYS A 495 24.11 5.27 -26.54
C LYS A 495 25.32 4.89 -27.39
N ALA A 496 26.47 5.52 -27.14
CA ALA A 496 27.74 5.29 -27.84
C ALA A 496 28.38 3.94 -27.46
N GLU A 497 28.41 3.60 -26.18
CA GLU A 497 29.13 2.42 -25.67
C GLU A 497 28.29 1.16 -25.54
N ARG A 498 26.95 1.26 -25.62
CA ARG A 498 26.03 0.13 -25.41
C ARG A 498 26.34 -1.11 -26.24
N LYS A 499 26.74 -0.95 -27.51
CA LYS A 499 27.14 -2.08 -28.37
C LYS A 499 28.30 -2.87 -27.75
N LYS A 500 29.30 -2.15 -27.21
CA LYS A 500 30.45 -2.74 -26.54
C LYS A 500 30.04 -3.44 -25.24
N ILE A 501 29.16 -2.82 -24.46
CA ILE A 501 28.63 -3.42 -23.22
C ILE A 501 27.88 -4.72 -23.51
N ILE A 502 26.98 -4.73 -24.50
CA ILE A 502 26.22 -5.92 -24.88
C ILE A 502 27.14 -7.02 -25.40
N ALA A 503 28.12 -6.67 -26.25
CA ALA A 503 29.09 -7.64 -26.76
C ALA A 503 29.91 -8.29 -25.62
N GLU A 504 30.31 -7.50 -24.62
CA GLU A 504 31.02 -8.01 -23.45
C GLU A 504 30.12 -8.93 -22.62
N ILE A 505 28.90 -8.50 -22.27
CA ILE A 505 27.94 -9.35 -21.55
C ILE A 505 27.68 -10.66 -22.32
N GLN A 506 27.53 -10.59 -23.64
CA GLN A 506 27.34 -11.76 -24.47
C GLN A 506 28.53 -12.71 -24.41
N THR A 507 29.75 -12.19 -24.58
CA THR A 507 30.99 -12.98 -24.51
C THR A 507 31.10 -13.70 -23.17
N ARG A 508 30.80 -12.99 -22.07
CA ARG A 508 30.91 -13.52 -20.71
C ARG A 508 29.81 -14.56 -20.42
N LEU A 509 28.61 -14.38 -20.97
CA LEU A 509 27.56 -15.40 -20.92
C LEU A 509 27.95 -16.66 -21.69
N GLU A 510 28.62 -16.52 -22.83
CA GLU A 510 29.12 -17.66 -23.63
C GLU A 510 30.24 -18.42 -22.91
N GLU A 511 31.16 -17.74 -22.24
CA GLU A 511 32.18 -18.40 -21.39
C GLU A 511 31.57 -19.07 -20.15
N CYS A 512 30.56 -18.44 -19.54
CA CYS A 512 29.84 -19.00 -18.40
C CYS A 512 29.02 -20.24 -18.78
N ARG A 513 28.79 -20.48 -20.09
CA ARG A 513 28.09 -21.66 -20.61
C ARG A 513 28.69 -22.98 -20.14
N GLU A 514 30.01 -23.05 -19.99
CA GLU A 514 30.69 -24.26 -19.50
C GLU A 514 30.51 -24.49 -17.99
N SER A 515 30.18 -23.43 -17.25
CA SER A 515 29.92 -23.47 -15.80
C SER A 515 28.43 -23.63 -15.45
N LEU A 516 27.53 -23.42 -16.41
CA LEU A 516 26.10 -23.71 -16.29
C LEU A 516 25.91 -25.24 -16.31
N GLY A 517 25.25 -25.80 -15.30
CA GLY A 517 25.07 -27.26 -15.15
C GLY A 517 24.51 -27.95 -16.40
N LYS A 518 24.79 -29.25 -16.55
CA LYS A 518 24.48 -30.07 -17.75
C LYS A 518 23.00 -30.07 -18.18
N ASP A 519 22.10 -29.65 -17.30
CA ASP A 519 20.65 -29.69 -17.52
C ASP A 519 20.10 -28.41 -18.17
N LEU A 520 20.90 -27.35 -18.37
CA LEU A 520 20.45 -26.07 -18.95
C LEU A 520 21.16 -25.76 -20.27
N VAL A 521 20.38 -25.44 -21.30
CA VAL A 521 20.86 -25.03 -22.62
C VAL A 521 20.64 -23.54 -22.79
N LEU A 522 21.74 -22.79 -22.93
CA LEU A 522 21.76 -21.38 -23.27
C LEU A 522 21.74 -21.20 -24.80
N SER A 523 20.77 -20.44 -25.29
CA SER A 523 20.64 -20.04 -26.70
C SER A 523 20.52 -18.53 -26.82
N ILE A 524 21.56 -17.87 -27.32
CA ILE A 524 21.56 -16.42 -27.53
C ILE A 524 20.92 -16.09 -28.88
N LYS A 525 19.95 -15.18 -28.89
CA LYS A 525 19.29 -14.75 -30.13
C LYS A 525 20.14 -13.70 -30.83
N LYS A 526 20.55 -13.95 -32.07
CA LYS A 526 21.29 -12.97 -32.88
C LYS A 526 20.41 -11.76 -33.19
N THR A 527 20.90 -10.57 -32.84
CA THR A 527 20.26 -9.30 -33.21
C THR A 527 20.54 -8.94 -34.67
N LYS A 528 19.56 -8.34 -35.34
CA LYS A 528 19.71 -7.76 -36.69
C LYS A 528 20.17 -6.30 -36.66
N TRP A 529 20.21 -5.68 -35.48
CA TRP A 529 20.51 -4.26 -35.29
C TRP A 529 21.99 -4.02 -35.02
N GLU A 530 22.56 -3.01 -35.66
CA GLU A 530 23.99 -2.69 -35.52
C GLU A 530 24.37 -2.20 -34.12
N ASN A 531 23.47 -1.50 -33.41
CA ASN A 531 23.59 -1.10 -32.01
C ASN A 531 22.35 -1.60 -31.23
N PRO A 532 22.35 -2.87 -30.75
CA PRO A 532 21.20 -3.44 -30.06
C PRO A 532 20.89 -2.69 -28.77
N ARG A 533 19.59 -2.56 -28.44
CA ARG A 533 19.16 -2.00 -27.15
C ARG A 533 19.08 -3.05 -26.03
N VAL A 534 18.96 -4.31 -26.42
CA VAL A 534 18.72 -5.45 -25.52
C VAL A 534 19.52 -6.65 -26.02
N LEU A 535 20.04 -7.43 -25.07
CA LEU A 535 20.58 -8.76 -25.32
C LEU A 535 19.51 -9.78 -24.92
N THR A 536 18.96 -10.50 -25.90
CA THR A 536 17.96 -11.54 -25.65
C THR A 536 18.60 -12.92 -25.74
N PHE A 537 18.37 -13.74 -24.73
CA PHE A 537 18.74 -15.15 -24.76
C PHE A 537 17.67 -16.02 -24.11
N THR A 538 17.76 -17.30 -24.38
CA THR A 538 16.83 -18.30 -23.90
C THR A 538 17.58 -19.33 -23.07
N LEU A 539 17.03 -19.69 -21.92
CA LEU A 539 17.44 -20.85 -21.14
C LEU A 539 16.36 -21.94 -21.27
N THR A 540 16.76 -23.10 -21.77
CA THR A 540 15.91 -24.28 -21.90
C THR A 540 16.41 -25.38 -20.98
N SER A 541 15.52 -26.03 -20.23
CA SER A 541 15.87 -27.21 -19.43
C SER A 541 15.80 -28.47 -20.27
N ASN A 542 16.75 -29.39 -20.11
CA ASN A 542 16.73 -30.71 -20.75
C ASN A 542 15.83 -31.73 -20.02
N THR A 543 15.41 -31.43 -18.79
CA THR A 543 14.65 -32.35 -17.93
C THR A 543 13.16 -32.01 -17.82
N VAL A 544 12.73 -30.84 -18.31
CA VAL A 544 11.34 -30.35 -18.22
C VAL A 544 11.01 -29.54 -19.48
N ASP A 545 9.78 -29.69 -20.01
CA ASP A 545 9.24 -28.84 -21.09
C ASP A 545 9.05 -27.39 -20.58
N GLY A 546 10.13 -26.61 -20.59
CA GLY A 546 10.15 -25.23 -20.12
C GLY A 546 11.24 -24.39 -20.79
N GLN A 547 10.83 -23.27 -21.39
CA GLN A 547 11.70 -22.28 -22.01
C GLN A 547 11.53 -20.93 -21.30
N ILE A 548 12.63 -20.26 -20.93
CA ILE A 548 12.62 -18.92 -20.33
C ILE A 548 13.39 -17.97 -21.24
N ASP A 549 12.74 -16.89 -21.63
CA ASP A 549 13.38 -15.81 -22.38
C ASP A 549 13.84 -14.70 -21.42
N PHE A 550 15.11 -14.35 -21.52
CA PHE A 550 15.78 -13.28 -20.77
C PHE A 550 16.10 -12.12 -21.69
N ASP A 551 15.79 -10.91 -21.24
CA ASP A 551 16.15 -9.65 -21.88
C ASP A 551 17.07 -8.86 -20.94
N VAL A 552 18.31 -8.64 -21.36
CA VAL A 552 19.29 -7.87 -20.58
C VAL A 552 19.48 -6.49 -21.22
N LEU A 553 19.21 -5.43 -20.45
CA LEU A 553 19.25 -4.04 -20.91
C LEU A 553 20.33 -3.25 -20.14
N PRO A 554 21.38 -2.76 -20.80
CA PRO A 554 22.32 -1.84 -20.19
C PRO A 554 21.68 -0.48 -19.87
N ALA A 555 22.02 0.10 -18.73
CA ALA A 555 21.51 1.39 -18.28
C ALA A 555 22.59 2.28 -17.63
N PHE A 556 22.34 3.58 -17.67
CA PHE A 556 23.06 4.62 -16.93
C PHE A 556 22.31 4.90 -15.63
N ASP A 557 23.03 5.00 -14.50
CA ASP A 557 22.41 5.27 -13.20
C ASP A 557 22.11 6.77 -13.02
N ALA A 558 21.10 7.24 -13.75
CA ALA A 558 20.66 8.64 -13.73
C ALA A 558 20.01 9.07 -12.39
N LEU A 559 19.62 8.10 -11.56
CA LEU A 559 18.81 8.32 -10.35
C LEU A 559 19.61 8.13 -9.05
N GLY A 560 20.70 7.35 -9.08
CA GLY A 560 21.48 7.04 -7.89
C GLY A 560 20.73 6.13 -6.91
N GLN A 561 20.79 6.45 -5.61
CA GLN A 561 20.08 5.70 -4.57
C GLN A 561 18.66 6.25 -4.36
N LEU A 562 17.66 5.39 -4.53
CA LEU A 562 16.25 5.72 -4.36
C LEU A 562 15.77 5.50 -2.92
N TYR A 563 14.99 6.43 -2.38
CA TYR A 563 14.25 6.30 -1.12
C TYR A 563 12.73 6.45 -1.35
N ARG A 564 11.91 6.14 -0.33
CA ARG A 564 10.44 6.22 -0.43
C ARG A 564 10.03 7.69 -0.58
N ASP A 565 9.15 7.99 -1.54
CA ASP A 565 8.70 9.34 -1.92
C ASP A 565 9.75 10.22 -2.64
N TYR A 566 10.82 9.61 -3.15
CA TYR A 566 11.80 10.29 -4.01
C TYR A 566 11.17 10.78 -5.32
N LYS A 567 11.20 12.10 -5.55
CA LYS A 567 10.93 12.73 -6.85
C LYS A 567 12.28 13.17 -7.45
N PRO A 568 12.65 12.70 -8.67
CA PRO A 568 13.92 13.07 -9.30
C PRO A 568 14.06 14.58 -9.51
N ASP A 569 15.29 15.08 -9.42
CA ASP A 569 15.61 16.48 -9.77
C ASP A 569 15.25 16.75 -11.24
N PRO A 570 14.49 17.82 -11.56
CA PRO A 570 14.13 18.18 -12.92
C PRO A 570 15.33 18.23 -13.90
N ARG A 571 16.54 18.54 -13.42
CA ARG A 571 17.78 18.54 -14.20
C ARG A 571 18.09 17.19 -14.84
N VAL A 572 17.72 16.08 -14.20
CA VAL A 572 17.87 14.73 -14.77
C VAL A 572 17.06 14.62 -16.05
N TYR A 573 15.80 15.06 -16.00
CA TYR A 573 14.90 15.03 -17.15
C TYR A 573 15.26 16.06 -18.21
N ILE A 574 15.77 17.23 -17.84
CA ILE A 574 16.27 18.21 -18.83
C ILE A 574 17.43 17.61 -19.63
N LYS A 575 18.43 17.03 -18.96
CA LYS A 575 19.55 16.33 -19.62
C LYS A 575 19.08 15.16 -20.49
N LEU A 576 18.04 14.45 -20.06
CA LEU A 576 17.39 13.43 -20.87
C LEU A 576 16.80 14.01 -22.14
N THR A 577 16.01 15.08 -22.05
CA THR A 577 15.39 15.73 -23.24
C THR A 577 16.41 16.32 -24.22
N GLU A 578 17.56 16.77 -23.73
CA GLU A 578 18.69 17.23 -24.57
C GLU A 578 19.46 16.08 -25.24
N SER A 579 19.36 14.88 -24.69
CA SER A 579 20.07 13.69 -25.17
C SER A 579 19.19 12.80 -26.05
N ASP A 580 17.87 12.88 -25.88
CA ASP A 580 16.88 12.11 -26.64
C ASP A 580 15.63 12.94 -26.95
N PRO A 581 15.69 13.83 -27.96
CA PRO A 581 14.55 14.66 -28.35
C PRO A 581 13.39 13.86 -28.96
N GLU A 582 13.69 12.69 -29.55
CA GLU A 582 12.70 11.80 -30.19
C GLU A 582 12.02 10.88 -29.17
N GLY A 583 12.70 10.57 -28.07
CA GLY A 583 12.18 9.94 -26.86
C GLY A 583 12.31 8.41 -26.82
N SER A 584 12.18 7.84 -25.62
CA SER A 584 12.19 6.39 -25.30
C SER A 584 13.52 5.64 -25.44
N GLU A 585 14.62 6.27 -25.83
CA GLU A 585 15.95 5.64 -25.95
C GLU A 585 16.48 5.15 -24.60
N PHE A 586 16.21 5.89 -23.53
CA PHE A 586 16.83 5.72 -22.22
C PHE A 586 15.87 5.24 -21.12
N SER A 587 14.70 4.75 -21.49
CA SER A 587 13.70 4.18 -20.57
C SER A 587 14.28 3.18 -19.53
N PRO A 588 15.26 2.30 -19.86
CA PRO A 588 15.90 1.42 -18.87
C PRO A 588 16.54 2.15 -17.68
N CYS A 589 17.00 3.40 -17.85
CA CYS A 589 17.59 4.19 -16.77
C CYS A 589 16.57 4.55 -15.67
N PHE A 590 15.27 4.50 -15.98
CA PHE A 590 14.17 4.84 -15.08
C PHE A 590 13.36 3.61 -14.63
N THR A 591 13.85 2.41 -14.89
CA THR A 591 13.13 1.15 -14.60
C THR A 591 12.75 0.98 -13.14
N GLU A 592 13.56 1.49 -12.20
CA GLU A 592 13.20 1.42 -10.78
C GLU A 592 11.94 2.26 -10.46
N LEU A 593 11.78 3.43 -11.08
CA LEU A 593 10.57 4.26 -10.94
C LEU A 593 9.36 3.58 -11.59
N GLN A 594 9.52 3.00 -12.79
CA GLN A 594 8.47 2.22 -13.46
C GLN A 594 8.04 1.02 -12.62
N ARG A 595 9.00 0.33 -12.00
CA ARG A 595 8.75 -0.81 -11.10
C ARG A 595 8.01 -0.34 -9.87
N ASN A 596 8.48 0.70 -9.19
CA ASN A 596 7.87 1.23 -7.98
C ASN A 596 6.43 1.68 -8.20
N PHE A 597 6.16 2.32 -9.35
CA PHE A 597 4.81 2.72 -9.75
C PHE A 597 3.82 1.53 -9.78
N VAL A 598 4.25 0.37 -10.28
CA VAL A 598 3.39 -0.83 -10.37
C VAL A 598 3.42 -1.68 -9.09
N VAL A 599 4.56 -1.76 -8.41
CA VAL A 599 4.73 -2.53 -7.17
C VAL A 599 3.89 -1.98 -6.03
N ALA A 600 3.67 -0.66 -5.96
CA ALA A 600 2.82 -0.03 -4.95
C ALA A 600 1.32 -0.34 -5.09
N LEU A 601 0.89 -0.91 -6.23
CA LEU A 601 -0.53 -1.09 -6.52
C LEU A 601 -1.20 -2.23 -5.71
N PRO A 602 -2.51 -2.11 -5.41
CA PRO A 602 -3.29 -3.17 -4.76
C PRO A 602 -3.26 -4.52 -5.50
N THR A 603 -3.33 -5.62 -4.76
CA THR A 603 -3.29 -6.99 -5.32
C THR A 603 -4.41 -7.24 -6.34
N LYS A 604 -5.62 -6.72 -6.08
CA LYS A 604 -6.76 -6.87 -7.00
C LYS A 604 -6.54 -6.11 -8.31
N LEU A 605 -5.94 -4.92 -8.27
CA LEU A 605 -5.54 -4.18 -9.49
C LEU A 605 -4.44 -4.92 -10.27
N LYS A 606 -3.46 -5.51 -9.59
CA LYS A 606 -2.46 -6.37 -10.27
C LYS A 606 -3.11 -7.61 -10.91
N SER A 607 -4.25 -8.06 -10.39
CA SER A 607 -5.01 -9.18 -10.96
C SER A 607 -5.76 -8.74 -12.23
N LEU A 608 -6.35 -7.53 -12.23
CA LEU A 608 -6.89 -6.90 -13.43
C LEU A 608 -5.80 -6.72 -14.52
N ILE A 609 -4.61 -6.23 -14.15
CA ILE A 609 -3.49 -6.09 -15.09
C ILE A 609 -3.13 -7.45 -15.71
N ARG A 610 -3.10 -8.53 -14.92
CA ARG A 610 -2.87 -9.89 -15.46
C ARG A 610 -3.97 -10.31 -16.44
N LEU A 611 -5.23 -10.04 -16.11
CA LEU A 611 -6.36 -10.35 -16.98
C LEU A 611 -6.24 -9.63 -18.33
N VAL A 612 -5.94 -8.33 -18.31
CA VAL A 612 -5.73 -7.51 -19.52
C VAL A 612 -4.53 -8.02 -20.32
N LYS A 613 -3.41 -8.35 -19.67
CA LYS A 613 -2.24 -8.93 -20.35
C LYS A 613 -2.55 -10.28 -20.98
N ARG A 614 -3.32 -11.13 -20.30
CA ARG A 614 -3.75 -12.43 -20.85
C ARG A 614 -4.60 -12.22 -22.09
N TRP A 615 -5.60 -11.35 -22.01
CA TRP A 615 -6.46 -11.00 -23.14
C TRP A 615 -5.63 -10.51 -24.33
N TYR A 616 -4.72 -9.56 -24.09
CA TYR A 616 -3.84 -9.03 -25.12
C TYR A 616 -2.96 -10.10 -25.76
N LYS A 617 -2.30 -10.96 -24.96
CA LYS A 617 -1.45 -12.05 -25.49
C LYS A 617 -2.24 -13.08 -26.28
N GLN A 618 -3.46 -13.41 -25.85
CA GLN A 618 -4.25 -14.49 -26.45
C GLN A 618 -5.00 -14.07 -27.71
N TYR A 619 -5.52 -12.84 -27.76
CA TYR A 619 -6.42 -12.41 -28.84
C TYR A 619 -5.84 -11.29 -29.70
N VAL A 620 -5.04 -10.37 -29.13
CA VAL A 620 -4.47 -9.24 -29.87
C VAL A 620 -3.13 -9.60 -30.52
N LEU A 621 -2.20 -10.19 -29.77
CA LEU A 621 -0.85 -10.50 -30.24
C LEU A 621 -0.79 -11.38 -31.52
N PRO A 622 -1.70 -12.36 -31.76
CA PRO A 622 -1.75 -13.10 -33.01
C PRO A 622 -1.90 -12.22 -34.27
N HIS A 623 -2.53 -11.05 -34.15
CA HIS A 623 -2.66 -10.07 -35.24
C HIS A 623 -1.32 -9.49 -35.69
N LYS A 624 -0.26 -9.59 -34.88
CA LYS A 624 1.10 -9.16 -35.26
C LYS A 624 1.59 -9.83 -36.54
N LYS A 625 1.16 -11.07 -36.83
CA LYS A 625 1.52 -11.79 -38.07
C LYS A 625 0.97 -11.13 -39.35
N LYS A 626 -0.04 -10.27 -39.22
CA LYS A 626 -0.71 -9.57 -40.33
C LYS A 626 -0.13 -8.17 -40.58
N LEU A 627 0.82 -7.71 -39.74
CA LEU A 627 1.40 -6.37 -39.81
C LEU A 627 2.58 -6.31 -40.79
N GLY A 628 2.74 -5.17 -41.47
CA GLY A 628 3.93 -4.87 -42.26
C GLY A 628 5.17 -4.63 -41.37
N GLU A 629 6.38 -4.70 -41.95
CA GLU A 629 7.65 -4.60 -41.20
C GLU A 629 7.81 -3.31 -40.36
N ARG A 630 7.13 -2.22 -40.75
CA ARG A 630 7.19 -0.92 -40.07
C ARG A 630 6.04 -0.67 -39.08
N GLU A 631 5.10 -1.59 -38.98
CA GLU A 631 3.93 -1.46 -38.10
C GLU A 631 4.14 -2.24 -36.81
N SER A 632 3.61 -1.72 -35.70
CA SER A 632 3.71 -2.36 -34.39
C SER A 632 2.39 -2.30 -33.65
N LEU A 633 2.11 -3.31 -32.82
CA LEU A 633 1.05 -3.25 -31.81
C LEU A 633 1.58 -2.47 -30.59
N PRO A 634 0.71 -1.78 -29.83
CA PRO A 634 1.13 -1.07 -28.63
C PRO A 634 1.71 -2.06 -27.62
N PRO A 635 2.79 -1.71 -26.90
CA PRO A 635 3.43 -2.62 -25.96
C PRO A 635 2.48 -2.94 -24.79
N GLN A 636 2.64 -4.12 -24.18
CA GLN A 636 1.84 -4.53 -23.02
C GLN A 636 1.87 -3.48 -21.89
N TYR A 637 2.99 -2.79 -21.72
CA TYR A 637 3.15 -1.74 -20.72
C TYR A 637 2.14 -0.58 -20.91
N ALA A 638 1.75 -0.25 -22.14
CA ALA A 638 0.70 0.74 -22.40
C ALA A 638 -0.64 0.30 -21.77
N LEU A 639 -0.96 -0.99 -21.84
CA LEU A 639 -2.19 -1.53 -21.28
C LEU A 639 -2.10 -1.70 -19.75
N GLU A 640 -0.91 -1.94 -19.21
CA GLU A 640 -0.68 -1.88 -17.76
C GLU A 640 -1.00 -0.47 -17.24
N LEU A 641 -0.44 0.57 -17.86
CA LEU A 641 -0.68 1.97 -17.50
C LEU A 641 -2.15 2.37 -17.67
N LEU A 642 -2.80 1.93 -18.75
CA LEU A 642 -4.22 2.21 -18.98
C LEU A 642 -5.11 1.53 -17.93
N SER A 643 -4.74 0.33 -17.47
CA SER A 643 -5.44 -0.36 -16.37
C SER A 643 -5.29 0.39 -15.05
N VAL A 644 -4.11 0.94 -14.78
CA VAL A 644 -3.89 1.81 -13.61
C VAL A 644 -4.73 3.07 -13.72
N TYR A 645 -4.71 3.75 -14.86
CA TYR A 645 -5.51 4.96 -15.09
C TYR A 645 -7.01 4.70 -14.91
N ALA A 646 -7.53 3.62 -15.50
CA ALA A 646 -8.94 3.22 -15.36
C ALA A 646 -9.34 3.08 -13.89
N TRP A 647 -8.53 2.39 -13.09
CA TRP A 647 -8.80 2.21 -11.67
C TRP A 647 -8.63 3.51 -10.85
N GLU A 648 -7.59 4.29 -11.15
CA GLU A 648 -7.32 5.55 -10.46
C GLU A 648 -8.42 6.59 -10.64
N ARG A 649 -9.05 6.59 -11.82
CA ARG A 649 -10.13 7.52 -12.17
C ARG A 649 -11.52 6.93 -11.94
N GLY A 650 -11.64 5.61 -11.91
CA GLY A 650 -12.89 4.89 -11.66
C GLY A 650 -13.30 4.78 -10.18
N GLY A 651 -12.48 5.29 -9.25
CA GLY A 651 -12.85 5.41 -7.83
C GLY A 651 -11.84 4.87 -6.82
N ARG A 652 -10.72 4.28 -7.27
CA ARG A 652 -9.63 3.77 -6.40
C ARG A 652 -10.07 2.76 -5.33
N ASP A 653 -11.20 2.09 -5.54
CA ASP A 653 -11.68 1.07 -4.61
C ASP A 653 -10.76 -0.16 -4.67
N PRO A 654 -10.10 -0.60 -3.57
CA PRO A 654 -9.31 -1.82 -3.58
C PRO A 654 -10.15 -3.10 -3.70
N GLY A 655 -11.46 -3.04 -3.43
CA GLY A 655 -12.42 -4.15 -3.47
C GLY A 655 -13.19 -4.28 -4.79
N PHE A 656 -12.89 -3.46 -5.80
CA PHE A 656 -13.65 -3.30 -7.05
C PHE A 656 -14.05 -4.61 -7.77
N ASN A 657 -15.13 -4.60 -8.56
CA ASN A 657 -15.55 -5.75 -9.35
C ASN A 657 -14.64 -5.98 -10.57
N MET A 658 -14.11 -7.20 -10.73
CA MET A 658 -13.13 -7.53 -11.77
C MET A 658 -13.65 -7.29 -13.20
N ALA A 659 -14.89 -7.67 -13.46
CA ALA A 659 -15.51 -7.52 -14.78
C ALA A 659 -15.73 -6.05 -15.14
N GLU A 660 -16.16 -5.23 -14.18
CA GLU A 660 -16.32 -3.78 -14.40
C GLU A 660 -14.97 -3.13 -14.72
N GLY A 661 -13.92 -3.49 -13.98
CA GLY A 661 -12.57 -3.00 -14.24
C GLY A 661 -12.06 -3.42 -15.62
N PHE A 662 -12.23 -4.70 -15.97
CA PHE A 662 -11.83 -5.22 -17.29
C PHE A 662 -12.60 -4.53 -18.42
N ARG A 663 -13.93 -4.40 -18.28
CA ARG A 663 -14.79 -3.71 -19.24
C ARG A 663 -14.41 -2.24 -19.42
N THR A 664 -14.00 -1.57 -18.36
CA THR A 664 -13.54 -0.17 -18.39
C THR A 664 -12.27 -0.02 -19.22
N VAL A 665 -11.29 -0.91 -19.05
CA VAL A 665 -10.05 -0.88 -19.84
C VAL A 665 -10.36 -1.08 -21.33
N LEU A 666 -11.22 -2.05 -21.68
CA LEU A 666 -11.64 -2.26 -23.07
C LEU A 666 -12.33 -1.01 -23.65
N GLU A 667 -13.15 -0.31 -22.86
CA GLU A 667 -13.82 0.91 -23.31
C GLU A 667 -12.83 2.04 -23.60
N LEU A 668 -11.82 2.23 -22.75
CA LEU A 668 -10.76 3.20 -22.98
C LEU A 668 -9.99 2.90 -24.27
N ILE A 669 -9.70 1.62 -24.54
CA ILE A 669 -9.03 1.19 -25.77
C ILE A 669 -9.89 1.51 -27.01
N ARG A 670 -11.21 1.27 -26.97
CA ARG A 670 -12.12 1.62 -28.08
C ARG A 670 -12.09 3.12 -28.40
N GLN A 671 -11.84 3.94 -27.39
CA GLN A 671 -11.79 5.40 -27.49
C GLN A 671 -10.36 5.95 -27.57
N TYR A 672 -9.38 5.14 -28.01
CA TYR A 672 -7.96 5.49 -28.01
C TYR A 672 -7.63 6.82 -28.71
N LYS A 673 -8.38 7.19 -29.75
CA LYS A 673 -8.20 8.45 -30.49
C LYS A 673 -8.38 9.69 -29.61
N GLN A 674 -9.02 9.56 -28.45
CA GLN A 674 -9.23 10.63 -27.49
C GLN A 674 -8.30 10.57 -26.28
N LEU A 675 -7.51 9.50 -26.12
CA LEU A 675 -6.75 9.25 -24.88
C LEU A 675 -5.61 10.24 -24.67
N CYS A 676 -5.66 10.93 -23.52
CA CYS A 676 -4.59 11.78 -23.01
C CYS A 676 -4.33 11.46 -21.53
N VAL A 677 -3.30 10.65 -21.28
CA VAL A 677 -2.98 10.13 -19.95
C VAL A 677 -1.54 10.48 -19.59
N TYR A 678 -1.33 11.05 -18.41
CA TYR A 678 -0.01 11.32 -17.87
C TYR A 678 -0.01 11.38 -16.34
N TRP A 679 1.15 11.17 -15.71
CA TRP A 679 1.31 11.34 -14.27
C TRP A 679 2.37 12.41 -14.01
N THR A 680 2.23 13.11 -12.89
CA THR A 680 3.21 14.10 -12.43
C THR A 680 3.95 13.65 -11.16
N ILE A 681 4.05 12.33 -10.99
CA ILE A 681 4.63 11.71 -9.78
C ILE A 681 6.15 11.86 -9.74
N ASN A 682 6.84 11.67 -10.87
CA ASN A 682 8.31 11.78 -10.95
C ASN A 682 8.79 13.06 -11.65
N TYR A 683 8.00 13.60 -12.58
CA TYR A 683 8.26 14.86 -13.27
C TYR A 683 7.01 15.74 -13.24
N GLY A 684 7.12 17.01 -13.58
CA GLY A 684 5.95 17.90 -13.60
C GLY A 684 6.20 19.18 -14.38
N PHE A 685 5.22 20.09 -14.29
CA PHE A 685 5.21 21.35 -15.03
C PHE A 685 5.82 22.49 -14.22
N GLU A 686 6.50 22.23 -13.11
CA GLU A 686 7.04 23.27 -12.23
C GLU A 686 8.26 23.96 -12.86
N ASN A 687 9.13 23.19 -13.50
CA ASN A 687 10.29 23.72 -14.22
C ASN A 687 9.89 24.20 -15.63
N GLU A 688 10.30 25.41 -16.01
CA GLU A 688 9.89 26.04 -17.27
C GLU A 688 10.36 25.28 -18.53
N THR A 689 11.61 24.78 -18.55
CA THR A 689 12.14 24.02 -19.69
C THR A 689 11.39 22.69 -19.84
N LEU A 690 11.22 21.96 -18.74
CA LEU A 690 10.51 20.69 -18.75
C LEU A 690 9.01 20.87 -19.03
N ARG A 691 8.39 21.95 -18.55
CA ARG A 691 7.01 22.34 -18.88
C ARG A 691 6.84 22.46 -20.38
N ARG A 692 7.64 23.29 -21.05
CA ARG A 692 7.56 23.47 -22.51
C ARG A 692 7.70 22.14 -23.26
N TYR A 693 8.61 21.29 -22.81
CA TYR A 693 8.80 19.95 -23.38
C TYR A 693 7.55 19.07 -23.19
N LEU A 694 7.02 18.94 -21.96
CA LEU A 694 5.82 18.17 -21.67
C LEU A 694 4.61 18.68 -22.46
N GLU A 695 4.45 20.00 -22.58
CA GLU A 695 3.41 20.57 -23.42
C GLU A 695 3.55 20.19 -24.89
N SER A 696 4.78 20.13 -25.41
CA SER A 696 5.01 19.66 -26.78
C SER A 696 4.62 18.19 -26.94
N GLN A 697 4.89 17.34 -25.95
CA GLN A 697 4.48 15.93 -25.94
C GLN A 697 2.96 15.80 -25.92
N LEU A 698 2.26 16.60 -25.11
CA LEU A 698 0.80 16.57 -24.99
C LEU A 698 0.05 17.08 -26.22
N ARG A 699 0.73 17.78 -27.15
CA ARG A 699 0.20 18.23 -28.44
C ARG A 699 0.37 17.19 -29.57
N LYS A 700 1.13 16.12 -29.35
CA LYS A 700 1.34 15.07 -30.36
C LYS A 700 0.03 14.30 -30.67
N PRO A 701 -0.02 13.54 -31.79
CA PRO A 701 -1.19 12.73 -32.13
C PRO A 701 -1.54 11.71 -31.03
N ARG A 702 -2.85 11.54 -30.80
CA ARG A 702 -3.42 10.60 -29.83
C ARG A 702 -3.34 9.14 -30.36
N PRO A 703 -3.25 8.13 -29.48
CA PRO A 703 -3.31 8.19 -28.02
C PRO A 703 -2.00 8.68 -27.41
N ILE A 704 -2.09 9.46 -26.34
CA ILE A 704 -0.94 9.86 -25.54
C ILE A 704 -1.06 9.20 -24.18
N ILE A 705 -0.13 8.30 -23.89
CA ILE A 705 0.05 7.67 -22.58
C ILE A 705 1.50 7.92 -22.19
N LEU A 706 1.76 9.00 -21.44
CA LEU A 706 3.11 9.31 -20.98
C LEU A 706 3.54 8.34 -19.88
N ASP A 707 4.73 7.78 -20.02
CA ASP A 707 5.34 6.92 -19.01
C ASP A 707 5.55 7.71 -17.71
N PRO A 708 4.97 7.29 -16.57
CA PRO A 708 5.11 8.00 -15.30
C PRO A 708 6.57 8.16 -14.82
N ALA A 709 7.52 7.40 -15.35
CA ALA A 709 8.94 7.45 -15.01
C ALA A 709 9.81 8.23 -16.01
N ASP A 710 9.37 8.34 -17.28
CA ASP A 710 10.13 8.92 -18.39
C ASP A 710 9.24 9.90 -19.20
N PRO A 711 9.44 11.23 -19.06
CA PRO A 711 8.61 12.23 -19.73
C PRO A 711 8.81 12.27 -21.26
N THR A 712 9.80 11.56 -21.79
CA THR A 712 10.03 11.44 -23.24
C THR A 712 9.28 10.26 -23.87
N GLY A 713 8.88 9.29 -23.05
CA GLY A 713 8.26 8.06 -23.51
C GLY A 713 6.73 8.16 -23.61
N ILE A 714 6.20 8.50 -24.78
CA ILE A 714 4.78 8.26 -25.08
C ILE A 714 4.60 6.78 -25.46
N VAL A 715 4.09 6.00 -24.52
CA VAL A 715 4.02 4.53 -24.62
C VAL A 715 2.96 4.12 -25.66
N GLY A 716 3.40 3.43 -26.71
CA GLY A 716 2.53 2.95 -27.80
C GLY A 716 2.18 4.02 -28.83
N GLN A 717 2.90 5.14 -28.89
CA GLN A 717 2.74 6.12 -29.95
C GLN A 717 3.07 5.52 -31.32
N GLY A 718 2.24 5.82 -32.33
CA GLY A 718 2.43 5.31 -33.70
C GLY A 718 2.10 3.82 -33.89
N SER A 719 1.62 3.14 -32.84
CA SER A 719 1.19 1.74 -32.92
C SER A 719 -0.24 1.57 -33.44
N ARG A 720 -0.55 0.37 -33.94
CA ARG A 720 -1.86 -0.05 -34.48
C ARG A 720 -2.89 -0.29 -33.37
N TRP A 721 -3.28 0.78 -32.68
CA TRP A 721 -4.33 0.79 -31.66
C TRP A 721 -5.72 0.48 -32.24
N ASP A 722 -5.93 0.73 -33.53
CA ASP A 722 -7.12 0.33 -34.28
C ASP A 722 -7.41 -1.16 -34.16
N LEU A 723 -6.40 -2.03 -34.36
CA LEU A 723 -6.56 -3.48 -34.24
C LEU A 723 -6.86 -3.91 -32.80
N VAL A 724 -6.30 -3.19 -31.81
CA VAL A 724 -6.56 -3.47 -30.39
C VAL A 724 -7.98 -3.03 -30.00
N ALA A 725 -8.48 -1.94 -30.59
CA ALA A 725 -9.83 -1.45 -30.41
C ALA A 725 -10.88 -2.37 -31.05
N GLU A 726 -10.61 -2.91 -32.24
CA GLU A 726 -11.47 -3.91 -32.90
C GLU A 726 -11.60 -5.17 -32.04
N GLU A 727 -10.49 -5.71 -31.53
CA GLU A 727 -10.56 -6.88 -30.64
C GLU A 727 -11.21 -6.54 -29.29
N ALA A 728 -11.04 -5.32 -28.79
CA ALA A 728 -11.69 -4.88 -27.56
C ALA A 728 -13.22 -4.82 -27.72
N GLU A 729 -13.70 -4.35 -28.88
CA GLU A 729 -15.11 -4.37 -29.24
C GLU A 729 -15.67 -5.80 -29.33
N HIS A 730 -14.93 -6.70 -29.98
CA HIS A 730 -15.30 -8.11 -30.03
C HIS A 730 -15.35 -8.75 -28.63
N CYS A 731 -14.38 -8.45 -27.76
CA CYS A 731 -14.32 -8.93 -26.39
C CYS A 731 -15.50 -8.45 -25.54
N CYS A 732 -15.97 -7.21 -25.75
CA CYS A 732 -17.12 -6.65 -25.03
C CYS A 732 -18.43 -7.43 -25.28
N ALA A 733 -18.52 -8.18 -26.38
CA ALA A 733 -19.69 -9.01 -26.69
C ALA A 733 -19.68 -10.40 -26.02
N GLN A 734 -18.55 -10.81 -25.42
CA GLN A 734 -18.31 -12.16 -24.89
C GLN A 734 -18.84 -12.35 -23.45
N GLN A 735 -18.86 -13.59 -22.95
CA GLN A 735 -19.41 -13.91 -21.62
C GLN A 735 -18.67 -13.21 -20.48
N CYS A 736 -17.37 -12.96 -20.64
CA CYS A 736 -16.56 -12.25 -19.64
C CYS A 736 -16.98 -10.79 -19.45
N CYS A 737 -17.76 -10.22 -20.37
CA CYS A 737 -18.31 -8.87 -20.31
C CYS A 737 -19.84 -8.85 -20.15
N ARG A 738 -20.48 -9.99 -19.89
CA ARG A 738 -21.94 -10.11 -19.71
C ARG A 738 -22.29 -10.63 -18.31
N LYS A 739 -23.37 -10.09 -17.76
CA LYS A 739 -23.98 -10.57 -16.50
C LYS A 739 -24.80 -11.84 -16.78
N ARG A 740 -25.12 -12.59 -15.74
CA ARG A 740 -25.94 -13.83 -15.82
C ARG A 740 -27.29 -13.63 -16.52
N ASN A 741 -27.86 -12.43 -16.43
CA ASN A 741 -29.11 -12.06 -17.12
C ASN A 741 -28.93 -11.64 -18.59
N GLY A 742 -27.74 -11.81 -19.17
CA GLY A 742 -27.40 -11.46 -20.56
C GLY A 742 -27.06 -9.99 -20.80
N SER A 743 -27.30 -9.10 -19.84
CA SER A 743 -26.99 -7.66 -19.95
C SER A 743 -25.48 -7.39 -19.90
N ALA A 744 -25.04 -6.30 -20.55
CA ALA A 744 -23.63 -5.91 -20.54
C ALA A 744 -23.18 -5.42 -19.15
N VAL A 745 -21.98 -5.83 -18.74
CA VAL A 745 -21.28 -5.25 -17.58
C VAL A 745 -21.04 -3.77 -17.87
N GLN A 746 -21.30 -2.92 -16.87
CA GLN A 746 -21.15 -1.47 -17.02
C GLN A 746 -19.71 -1.07 -16.69
N PRO A 747 -19.03 -0.28 -17.56
CA PRO A 747 -17.74 0.27 -17.24
C PRO A 747 -17.86 1.37 -16.17
N TRP A 748 -16.76 1.69 -15.50
CA TRP A 748 -16.65 2.86 -14.64
C TRP A 748 -16.71 4.15 -15.47
N ASN A 749 -17.20 5.22 -14.85
CA ASN A 749 -17.17 6.54 -15.47
C ASN A 749 -15.75 7.13 -15.36
N VAL A 750 -14.96 6.99 -16.42
CA VAL A 750 -13.56 7.42 -16.49
C VAL A 750 -13.39 8.47 -17.59
N PRO A 751 -12.82 9.65 -17.32
CA PRO A 751 -12.53 10.64 -18.36
C PRO A 751 -11.49 10.11 -19.35
N LEU A 752 -11.61 10.50 -20.62
CA LEU A 752 -10.69 10.08 -21.69
C LEU A 752 -9.43 10.95 -21.75
N GLN A 753 -9.55 12.18 -21.25
CA GLN A 753 -8.48 13.15 -21.21
C GLN A 753 -8.27 13.60 -19.79
N GLN A 754 -7.00 13.69 -19.42
CA GLN A 754 -6.60 14.44 -18.25
C GLN A 754 -6.73 15.93 -18.57
N THR A 755 -7.64 16.61 -17.87
CA THR A 755 -7.77 18.06 -17.96
C THR A 755 -6.42 18.69 -17.60
N ARG A 756 -5.90 19.50 -18.52
CA ARG A 756 -4.78 20.41 -18.24
C ARG A 756 -5.21 21.30 -17.09
N ILE A 757 -4.70 21.03 -15.89
CA ILE A 757 -4.52 22.09 -14.91
C ILE A 757 -3.46 22.99 -15.54
N VAL A 758 -3.90 24.05 -16.22
CA VAL A 758 -3.03 25.18 -16.55
C VAL A 758 -2.41 25.57 -15.22
N ALA A 759 -1.08 25.60 -15.18
CA ALA A 759 -0.32 26.06 -14.03
C ALA A 759 -0.57 27.56 -13.84
N GLU A 760 -1.75 27.92 -13.34
CA GLU A 760 -1.96 29.07 -12.49
C GLU A 760 -2.38 28.51 -11.14
N GLY A 761 -1.39 28.42 -10.24
CA GLY A 761 -1.59 28.02 -8.86
C GLY A 761 -1.91 26.54 -8.67
N GLN A 762 -1.06 25.85 -7.91
CA GLN A 762 -1.62 24.88 -6.98
C GLN A 762 -2.73 25.60 -6.21
N LEU A 763 -3.98 25.17 -6.37
CA LEU A 763 -5.06 25.59 -5.49
C LEU A 763 -4.73 25.06 -4.09
N TYR A 764 -3.96 25.86 -3.35
CA TYR A 764 -3.99 25.87 -1.90
C TYR A 764 -5.45 25.98 -1.46
N ARG A 765 -5.78 25.46 -0.28
CA ARG A 765 -7.15 25.33 0.26
C ARG A 765 -7.98 26.63 0.33
N ASP A 766 -7.43 27.76 -0.10
CA ASP A 766 -8.00 29.11 0.05
C ASP A 766 -8.13 29.92 -1.27
N TYR A 767 -7.94 29.33 -2.46
CA TYR A 767 -8.10 30.07 -3.73
C TYR A 767 -9.56 30.10 -4.22
N LYS A 768 -10.16 31.29 -4.21
CA LYS A 768 -11.50 31.60 -4.75
C LYS A 768 -11.38 31.99 -6.24
N PRO A 769 -12.15 31.37 -7.17
CA PRO A 769 -12.11 31.74 -8.59
C PRO A 769 -12.42 33.22 -8.84
N ASP A 770 -11.81 33.81 -9.88
CA ASP A 770 -12.08 35.21 -10.28
C ASP A 770 -13.58 35.40 -10.58
N PRO A 771 -14.26 36.41 -9.99
CA PRO A 771 -15.67 36.69 -10.24
C PRO A 771 -16.05 36.83 -11.72
N ARG A 772 -15.12 37.24 -12.59
CA ARG A 772 -15.33 37.34 -14.05
C ARG A 772 -15.68 36.00 -14.69
N VAL A 773 -15.21 34.88 -14.12
CA VAL A 773 -15.57 33.53 -14.59
C VAL A 773 -17.07 33.31 -14.41
N TYR A 774 -17.60 33.63 -13.23
CA TYR A 774 -19.02 33.50 -12.94
C TYR A 774 -19.88 34.51 -13.69
N ILE A 775 -19.38 35.73 -13.96
CA ILE A 775 -20.11 36.71 -14.78
C ILE A 775 -20.31 36.18 -16.20
N LYS A 776 -19.23 35.73 -16.86
CA LYS A 776 -19.32 35.12 -18.20
C LYS A 776 -20.23 33.89 -18.22
N LEU A 777 -20.19 33.10 -17.15
CA LEU A 777 -21.07 31.95 -16.98
C LEU A 777 -22.55 32.37 -16.93
N THR A 778 -22.87 33.40 -16.15
CA THR A 778 -24.25 33.93 -16.02
C THR A 778 -24.76 34.59 -17.30
N GLU A 779 -23.87 35.09 -18.15
CA GLU A 779 -24.20 35.61 -19.48
C GLU A 779 -24.43 34.50 -20.51
N SER A 780 -23.73 33.37 -20.36
CA SER A 780 -23.77 32.24 -21.31
C SER A 780 -24.88 31.23 -21.01
N ASP A 781 -25.31 31.11 -19.74
CA ASP A 781 -26.35 30.18 -19.30
C ASP A 781 -27.30 30.83 -18.27
N PRO A 782 -28.27 31.64 -18.72
CA PRO A 782 -29.23 32.31 -17.84
C PRO A 782 -30.32 31.38 -17.29
N GLU A 783 -30.56 30.22 -17.90
CA GLU A 783 -31.53 29.21 -17.44
C GLU A 783 -30.91 28.20 -16.44
N GLY A 784 -29.59 28.03 -16.49
CA GLY A 784 -28.74 27.38 -15.49
C GLY A 784 -28.47 25.90 -15.77
N SER A 785 -27.36 25.39 -15.20
CA SER A 785 -26.91 23.99 -15.12
C SER A 785 -26.20 23.35 -16.33
N GLU A 786 -26.12 24.01 -17.50
CA GLU A 786 -25.47 23.44 -18.68
C GLU A 786 -23.96 23.26 -18.47
N PHE A 787 -23.34 24.18 -17.73
CA PHE A 787 -21.90 24.20 -17.46
C PHE A 787 -21.49 23.59 -16.12
N SER A 788 -22.42 22.97 -15.38
CA SER A 788 -22.12 22.30 -14.10
C SER A 788 -20.96 21.28 -14.18
N PRO A 789 -20.80 20.48 -15.26
CA PRO A 789 -19.64 19.58 -15.42
C PRO A 789 -18.28 20.29 -15.41
N CYS A 790 -18.22 21.57 -15.78
CA CYS A 790 -16.98 22.35 -15.77
C CYS A 790 -16.46 22.63 -14.34
N PHE A 791 -17.32 22.50 -13.32
CA PHE A 791 -16.99 22.77 -11.92
C PHE A 791 -16.78 21.50 -11.08
N THR A 792 -16.67 20.32 -11.72
CA THR A 792 -16.55 19.03 -11.02
C THR A 792 -15.36 18.95 -10.06
N GLU A 793 -14.27 19.67 -10.33
CA GLU A 793 -13.11 19.70 -9.43
C GLU A 793 -13.36 20.55 -8.17
N LEU A 794 -14.04 21.69 -8.29
CA LEU A 794 -14.47 22.49 -7.14
C LEU A 794 -15.52 21.75 -6.30
N GLN A 795 -16.48 21.08 -6.95
CA GLN A 795 -17.44 20.18 -6.29
C GLN A 795 -16.71 19.03 -5.56
N ARG A 796 -15.68 18.44 -6.20
CA ARG A 796 -14.86 17.38 -5.58
C ARG A 796 -14.10 17.91 -4.37
N ASN A 797 -13.45 19.06 -4.47
CA ASN A 797 -12.68 19.65 -3.37
C ASN A 797 -13.59 19.97 -2.17
N PHE A 798 -14.79 20.48 -2.43
CA PHE A 798 -15.80 20.71 -1.41
C PHE A 798 -16.16 19.43 -0.64
N VAL A 799 -16.27 18.29 -1.33
CA VAL A 799 -16.60 16.99 -0.70
C VAL A 799 -15.39 16.29 -0.08
N VAL A 800 -14.20 16.42 -0.68
CA VAL A 800 -12.95 15.78 -0.20
C VAL A 800 -12.55 16.34 1.16
N ALA A 801 -12.75 17.63 1.39
CA ALA A 801 -12.44 18.31 2.65
C ALA A 801 -13.33 17.88 3.84
N LEU A 802 -14.46 17.19 3.59
CA LEU A 802 -15.41 16.85 4.65
C LEU A 802 -14.91 15.71 5.56
N PRO A 803 -15.20 15.77 6.88
CA PRO A 803 -14.87 14.71 7.82
C PRO A 803 -15.47 13.36 7.44
N THR A 804 -14.78 12.27 7.78
CA THR A 804 -15.20 10.90 7.45
C THR A 804 -16.58 10.56 8.04
N LYS A 805 -16.89 11.01 9.27
CA LYS A 805 -18.19 10.78 9.92
C LYS A 805 -19.34 11.50 9.19
N LEU A 806 -19.11 12.70 8.67
CA LEU A 806 -20.06 13.42 7.81
C LEU A 806 -20.28 12.69 6.47
N LYS A 807 -19.21 12.19 5.84
CA LYS A 807 -19.33 11.34 4.63
C LYS A 807 -20.17 10.10 4.91
N SER A 808 -20.11 9.53 6.11
CA SER A 808 -20.97 8.41 6.53
C SER A 808 -22.44 8.82 6.73
N LEU A 809 -22.72 9.99 7.32
CA LEU A 809 -24.07 10.55 7.38
C LEU A 809 -24.66 10.75 5.97
N ILE A 810 -23.87 11.32 5.05
CA ILE A 810 -24.26 11.50 3.64
C ILE A 810 -24.63 10.14 3.01
N ARG A 811 -23.83 9.09 3.24
CA ARG A 811 -24.14 7.73 2.75
C ARG A 811 -25.43 7.18 3.36
N LEU A 812 -25.67 7.42 4.64
CA LEU A 812 -26.90 7.01 5.34
C LEU A 812 -28.13 7.68 4.73
N VAL A 813 -28.08 9.00 4.53
CA VAL A 813 -29.16 9.77 3.88
C VAL A 813 -29.41 9.31 2.45
N LYS A 814 -28.35 9.07 1.65
CA LYS A 814 -28.50 8.51 0.29
C LYS A 814 -29.13 7.13 0.30
N ARG A 815 -28.77 6.28 1.27
CA ARG A 815 -29.33 4.92 1.39
C ARG A 815 -30.82 4.98 1.74
N TRP A 816 -31.19 5.78 2.73
CA TRP A 816 -32.58 6.05 3.07
C TRP A 816 -33.37 6.55 1.84
N TYR A 817 -32.85 7.54 1.12
CA TYR A 817 -33.48 8.06 -0.09
C TYR A 817 -33.67 6.99 -1.17
N LYS A 818 -32.64 6.17 -1.44
CA LYS A 818 -32.73 5.08 -2.42
C LYS A 818 -33.76 4.01 -2.04
N GLN A 819 -33.89 3.73 -0.75
CA GLN A 819 -34.71 2.64 -0.25
C GLN A 819 -36.18 3.01 -0.14
N TYR A 820 -36.49 4.24 0.31
CA TYR A 820 -37.86 4.63 0.66
C TYR A 820 -38.43 5.70 -0.28
N VAL A 821 -37.60 6.60 -0.80
CA VAL A 821 -38.06 7.73 -1.63
C VAL A 821 -38.03 7.37 -3.12
N LEU A 822 -36.95 6.76 -3.60
CA LEU A 822 -36.76 6.42 -5.02
C LEU A 822 -37.83 5.47 -5.60
N PRO A 823 -38.43 4.52 -4.85
CA PRO A 823 -39.54 3.70 -5.35
C PRO A 823 -40.76 4.52 -5.82
N HIS A 824 -41.02 5.69 -5.24
CA HIS A 824 -42.11 6.58 -5.67
C HIS A 824 -41.89 7.16 -7.07
N LYS A 825 -40.65 7.15 -7.59
CA LYS A 825 -40.34 7.57 -8.97
C LYS A 825 -41.16 6.80 -10.02
N LYS A 826 -41.52 5.55 -9.75
CA LYS A 826 -42.33 4.73 -10.66
C LYS A 826 -43.79 5.18 -10.77
N LYS A 827 -44.26 6.02 -9.84
CA LYS A 827 -45.63 6.53 -9.76
C LYS A 827 -45.76 7.98 -10.24
N LEU A 828 -44.65 8.61 -10.64
CA LEU A 828 -44.62 9.99 -11.13
C LEU A 828 -44.96 10.04 -12.62
N GLY A 829 -45.65 11.11 -13.04
CA GLY A 829 -45.87 11.41 -14.45
C GLY A 829 -44.57 11.82 -15.15
N GLU A 830 -44.53 11.72 -16.49
CA GLU A 830 -43.30 11.95 -17.30
C GLU A 830 -42.65 13.34 -17.10
N ARG A 831 -43.39 14.34 -16.59
CA ARG A 831 -42.90 15.70 -16.34
C ARG A 831 -42.52 15.97 -14.88
N GLU A 832 -42.64 15.00 -13.99
CA GLU A 832 -42.34 15.16 -12.57
C GLU A 832 -41.04 14.44 -12.18
N SER A 833 -40.19 15.09 -11.39
CA SER A 833 -38.92 14.54 -10.91
C SER A 833 -38.84 14.55 -9.39
N LEU A 834 -38.15 13.55 -8.82
CA LEU A 834 -37.71 13.62 -7.42
C LEU A 834 -36.43 14.47 -7.31
N PRO A 835 -36.19 15.13 -6.17
CA PRO A 835 -34.94 15.86 -5.94
C PRO A 835 -33.72 14.95 -6.11
N PRO A 836 -32.64 15.38 -6.77
CA PRO A 836 -31.46 14.55 -6.97
C PRO A 836 -30.78 14.22 -5.63
N GLN A 837 -30.12 13.06 -5.55
CA GLN A 837 -29.36 12.68 -4.35
C GLN A 837 -28.33 13.75 -3.96
N TYR A 838 -27.77 14.46 -4.94
CA TYR A 838 -26.84 15.56 -4.71
C TYR A 838 -27.44 16.70 -3.86
N ALA A 839 -28.74 17.00 -4.00
CA ALA A 839 -29.41 17.98 -3.13
C ALA A 839 -29.37 17.55 -1.66
N LEU A 840 -29.53 16.25 -1.40
CA LEU A 840 -29.50 15.70 -0.04
C LEU A 840 -28.08 15.63 0.53
N GLU A 841 -27.07 15.49 -0.33
CA GLU A 841 -25.67 15.62 0.07
C GLU A 841 -25.39 17.01 0.59
N LEU A 842 -25.77 18.04 -0.18
CA LEU A 842 -25.59 19.44 0.19
C LEU A 842 -26.37 19.81 1.46
N LEU A 843 -27.59 19.29 1.63
CA LEU A 843 -28.35 19.48 2.87
C LEU A 843 -27.70 18.80 4.08
N SER A 844 -27.09 17.63 3.89
CA SER A 844 -26.34 16.95 4.96
C SER A 844 -25.10 17.74 5.38
N VAL A 845 -24.40 18.36 4.41
CA VAL A 845 -23.28 19.25 4.69
C VAL A 845 -23.75 20.50 5.43
N TYR A 846 -24.80 21.16 4.94
CA TYR A 846 -25.38 22.34 5.58
C TYR A 846 -25.84 22.08 7.01
N ALA A 847 -26.52 20.95 7.25
CA ALA A 847 -26.96 20.52 8.58
C ALA A 847 -25.78 20.44 9.55
N TRP A 848 -24.67 19.84 9.13
CA TRP A 848 -23.48 19.70 9.96
C TRP A 848 -22.74 21.03 10.16
N GLU A 849 -22.59 21.82 9.09
CA GLU A 849 -21.88 23.10 9.14
C GLU A 849 -22.54 24.13 10.05
N ARG A 850 -23.87 24.09 10.14
CA ARG A 850 -24.68 24.99 10.97
C ARG A 850 -25.11 24.38 12.29
N GLY A 851 -25.05 23.05 12.43
CA GLY A 851 -25.39 22.31 13.65
C GLY A 851 -24.25 22.18 14.66
N GLY A 852 -23.04 22.69 14.36
CA GLY A 852 -21.93 22.77 15.31
C GLY A 852 -20.56 22.34 14.79
N ARG A 853 -20.45 21.80 13.56
CA ARG A 853 -19.18 21.36 12.93
C ARG A 853 -18.35 20.36 13.74
N ASP A 854 -18.96 19.69 14.71
CA ASP A 854 -18.28 18.67 15.52
C ASP A 854 -18.01 17.43 14.65
N PRO A 855 -16.76 17.00 14.41
CA PRO A 855 -16.47 15.76 13.68
C PRO A 855 -16.88 14.49 14.45
N GLY A 856 -17.15 14.60 15.77
CA GLY A 856 -17.61 13.56 16.67
C GLY A 856 -19.12 13.39 16.78
N PHE A 857 -19.92 14.17 16.04
CA PHE A 857 -21.38 14.27 16.18
C PHE A 857 -22.14 12.92 16.26
N ASN A 858 -23.27 12.87 16.98
CA ASN A 858 -24.11 11.69 17.05
C ASN A 858 -24.85 11.45 15.72
N MET A 859 -24.75 10.22 15.18
CA MET A 859 -25.28 9.91 13.85
C MET A 859 -26.81 10.01 13.77
N ALA A 860 -27.52 9.65 14.84
CA ALA A 860 -28.98 9.73 14.89
C ALA A 860 -29.44 11.20 14.94
N GLU A 861 -28.75 12.06 15.69
CA GLU A 861 -29.03 13.50 15.71
C GLU A 861 -28.77 14.14 14.35
N GLY A 862 -27.64 13.80 13.70
CA GLY A 862 -27.33 14.30 12.37
C GLY A 862 -28.34 13.84 11.31
N PHE A 863 -28.73 12.56 11.34
CA PHE A 863 -29.74 12.02 10.45
C PHE A 863 -31.11 12.67 10.68
N ARG A 864 -31.53 12.79 11.95
CA ARG A 864 -32.78 13.45 12.34
C ARG A 864 -32.82 14.92 11.91
N THR A 865 -31.69 15.61 11.98
CA THR A 865 -31.56 17.02 11.54
C THR A 865 -31.77 17.15 10.04
N VAL A 866 -31.16 16.27 9.23
CA VAL A 866 -31.37 16.28 7.77
C VAL A 866 -32.84 16.01 7.41
N LEU A 867 -33.48 15.04 8.08
CA LEU A 867 -34.91 14.79 7.88
C LEU A 867 -35.79 15.98 8.26
N GLU A 868 -35.43 16.72 9.33
CA GLU A 868 -36.17 17.91 9.74
C GLU A 868 -36.05 19.05 8.73
N LEU A 869 -34.85 19.27 8.16
CA LEU A 869 -34.66 20.23 7.09
C LEU A 869 -35.52 19.89 5.86
N ILE A 870 -35.59 18.60 5.49
CA ILE A 870 -36.42 18.13 4.39
C ILE A 870 -37.92 18.38 4.67
N ARG A 871 -38.41 18.12 5.88
CA ARG A 871 -39.82 18.40 6.26
C ARG A 871 -40.18 19.88 6.09
N GLN A 872 -39.19 20.75 6.29
CA GLN A 872 -39.35 22.20 6.21
C GLN A 872 -38.84 22.80 4.89
N TYR A 873 -38.80 22.00 3.81
CA TYR A 873 -38.23 22.40 2.52
C TYR A 873 -38.82 23.70 1.95
N LYS A 874 -40.09 24.00 2.22
CA LYS A 874 -40.76 25.24 1.79
C LYS A 874 -40.11 26.51 2.36
N GLN A 875 -39.26 26.39 3.38
CA GLN A 875 -38.54 27.49 4.00
C GLN A 875 -37.04 27.49 3.67
N LEU A 876 -36.52 26.43 3.04
CA LEU A 876 -35.07 26.22 2.85
C LEU A 876 -34.46 27.22 1.86
N CYS A 877 -33.44 27.93 2.33
CA CYS A 877 -32.59 28.79 1.51
C CYS A 877 -31.12 28.60 1.90
N VAL A 878 -30.43 27.78 1.10
CA VAL A 878 -29.06 27.31 1.34
C VAL A 878 -28.16 27.73 0.19
N TYR A 879 -27.05 28.39 0.51
CA TYR A 879 -25.99 28.73 -0.44
C TYR A 879 -24.64 28.79 0.29
N TRP A 880 -23.56 28.75 -0.48
CA TRP A 880 -22.19 28.93 -0.01
C TRP A 880 -21.53 30.09 -0.74
N THR A 881 -20.60 30.77 -0.08
CA THR A 881 -19.82 31.85 -0.69
C THR A 881 -18.34 31.49 -0.84
N ILE A 882 -18.04 30.18 -0.85
CA ILE A 882 -16.66 29.66 -0.86
C ILE A 882 -15.98 29.86 -2.22
N ASN A 883 -16.71 29.69 -3.33
CA ASN A 883 -16.16 29.86 -4.69
C ASN A 883 -16.70 31.12 -5.40
N TYR A 884 -17.94 31.52 -5.14
CA TYR A 884 -18.54 32.76 -5.64
C TYR A 884 -19.05 33.62 -4.47
N GLY A 885 -19.37 34.89 -4.70
CA GLY A 885 -19.89 35.72 -3.63
C GLY A 885 -20.58 36.98 -4.14
N PHE A 886 -21.01 37.81 -3.19
CA PHE A 886 -21.77 39.03 -3.46
C PHE A 886 -20.88 40.24 -3.65
N GLU A 887 -19.55 40.09 -3.78
CA GLU A 887 -18.62 41.22 -3.83
C GLU A 887 -18.72 41.98 -5.16
N ASN A 888 -18.94 41.27 -6.27
CA ASN A 888 -19.13 41.86 -7.59
C ASN A 888 -20.59 42.24 -7.84
N GLU A 889 -20.85 43.45 -8.33
CA GLU A 889 -22.21 43.99 -8.51
C GLU A 889 -23.07 43.21 -9.53
N THR A 890 -22.50 42.74 -10.63
CA THR A 890 -23.23 41.96 -11.64
C THR A 890 -23.60 40.59 -11.11
N LEU A 891 -22.64 39.89 -10.49
CA LEU A 891 -22.86 38.58 -9.88
C LEU A 891 -23.79 38.67 -8.67
N ARG A 892 -23.71 39.74 -7.87
CA ARG A 892 -24.63 40.04 -6.76
C ARG A 892 -26.07 40.11 -7.24
N ARG A 893 -26.35 40.89 -8.29
CA ARG A 893 -27.71 40.99 -8.86
C ARG A 893 -28.23 39.65 -9.35
N TYR A 894 -27.36 38.84 -9.96
CA TYR A 894 -27.72 37.48 -10.40
C TYR A 894 -28.02 36.57 -9.22
N LEU A 895 -27.14 36.48 -8.22
CA LEU A 895 -27.38 35.67 -7.01
C LEU A 895 -28.64 36.10 -6.28
N GLU A 896 -28.89 37.40 -6.15
CA GLU A 896 -30.12 37.93 -5.58
C GLU A 896 -31.37 37.55 -6.37
N SER A 897 -31.29 37.48 -7.71
CA SER A 897 -32.40 37.00 -8.53
C SER A 897 -32.67 35.52 -8.30
N GLN A 898 -31.62 34.69 -8.15
CA GLN A 898 -31.75 33.27 -7.80
C GLN A 898 -32.39 33.11 -6.41
N LEU A 899 -31.95 33.87 -5.40
CA LEU A 899 -32.46 33.80 -4.03
C LEU A 899 -33.93 34.25 -3.87
N ARG A 900 -34.49 34.96 -4.87
CA ARG A 900 -35.91 35.35 -4.94
C ARG A 900 -36.80 34.27 -5.58
N LYS A 901 -36.24 33.19 -6.14
CA LYS A 901 -37.01 32.09 -6.74
C LYS A 901 -37.82 31.30 -5.69
N PRO A 902 -38.86 30.54 -6.12
CA PRO A 902 -39.64 29.70 -5.22
C PRO A 902 -38.79 28.69 -4.45
N ARG A 903 -39.14 28.45 -3.19
CA ARG A 903 -38.44 27.50 -2.30
C ARG A 903 -38.73 26.04 -2.69
N PRO A 904 -37.82 25.08 -2.44
CA PRO A 904 -36.52 25.22 -1.74
C PRO A 904 -35.43 25.81 -2.65
N ILE A 905 -34.52 26.57 -2.06
CA ILE A 905 -33.30 27.05 -2.74
C ILE A 905 -32.09 26.35 -2.13
N ILE A 906 -31.35 25.63 -2.97
CA ILE A 906 -30.06 25.01 -2.65
C ILE A 906 -29.13 25.36 -3.82
N LEU A 907 -28.26 26.35 -3.65
CA LEU A 907 -27.25 26.67 -4.66
C LEU A 907 -26.03 25.76 -4.49
N ASP A 908 -25.50 25.24 -5.59
CA ASP A 908 -24.28 24.44 -5.57
C ASP A 908 -23.09 25.31 -5.12
N PRO A 909 -22.24 24.86 -4.19
CA PRO A 909 -21.09 25.64 -3.71
C PRO A 909 -20.04 25.98 -4.78
N ALA A 910 -20.06 25.32 -5.94
CA ALA A 910 -19.14 25.53 -7.06
C ALA A 910 -19.81 26.20 -8.27
N ASP A 911 -21.12 26.00 -8.47
CA ASP A 911 -21.90 26.53 -9.60
C ASP A 911 -23.14 27.32 -9.11
N PRO A 912 -23.12 28.66 -9.13
CA PRO A 912 -24.23 29.49 -8.69
C PRO A 912 -25.40 29.57 -9.70
N THR A 913 -25.28 28.98 -10.89
CA THR A 913 -26.24 29.24 -11.98
C THR A 913 -27.54 28.47 -11.83
N GLY A 914 -27.51 27.28 -11.24
CA GLY A 914 -28.67 26.42 -11.05
C GLY A 914 -29.06 26.21 -9.58
N ILE A 915 -30.36 26.10 -9.31
CA ILE A 915 -30.89 25.68 -8.00
C ILE A 915 -31.05 24.16 -8.01
N VAL A 916 -30.29 23.47 -7.16
CA VAL A 916 -30.25 22.01 -7.09
C VAL A 916 -31.60 21.47 -6.59
N GLY A 917 -32.28 20.69 -7.44
CA GLY A 917 -33.57 20.09 -7.13
C GLY A 917 -34.76 21.05 -7.22
N GLN A 918 -34.62 22.18 -7.92
CA GLN A 918 -35.73 23.08 -8.21
C GLN A 918 -36.81 22.38 -9.05
N GLY A 919 -38.08 22.67 -8.79
CA GLY A 919 -39.21 22.07 -9.53
C GLY A 919 -39.46 20.58 -9.25
N SER A 920 -38.68 19.96 -8.36
CA SER A 920 -38.85 18.55 -8.00
C SER A 920 -39.88 18.33 -6.89
N ARG A 921 -40.43 17.13 -6.82
CA ARG A 921 -41.43 16.67 -5.83
C ARG A 921 -40.84 16.49 -4.42
N TRP A 922 -40.42 17.59 -3.79
CA TRP A 922 -39.92 17.63 -2.42
C TRP A 922 -41.00 17.28 -1.38
N ASP A 923 -42.27 17.46 -1.72
CA ASP A 923 -43.42 17.00 -0.95
C ASP A 923 -43.36 15.51 -0.64
N LEU A 924 -43.10 14.66 -1.64
CA LEU A 924 -42.98 13.20 -1.45
C LEU A 924 -41.78 12.82 -0.59
N VAL A 925 -40.67 13.56 -0.70
CA VAL A 925 -39.48 13.33 0.13
C VAL A 925 -39.75 13.75 1.57
N ALA A 926 -40.53 14.81 1.78
CA ALA A 926 -40.94 15.28 3.10
C ALA A 926 -41.92 14.33 3.81
N GLU A 927 -42.86 13.73 3.08
CA GLU A 927 -43.76 12.69 3.61
C GLU A 927 -42.98 11.47 4.12
N GLU A 928 -42.03 10.97 3.32
CA GLU A 928 -41.16 9.86 3.75
C GLU A 928 -40.25 10.26 4.91
N ALA A 929 -39.79 11.52 4.94
CA ALA A 929 -39.00 12.03 6.06
C ALA A 929 -39.82 12.07 7.35
N GLU A 930 -41.09 12.48 7.28
CA GLU A 930 -42.02 12.47 8.41
C GLU A 930 -42.28 11.04 8.91
N HIS A 931 -42.53 10.10 8.01
CA HIS A 931 -42.67 8.70 8.37
C HIS A 931 -41.40 8.15 9.05
N CYS A 932 -40.22 8.47 8.52
CA CYS A 932 -38.93 8.06 9.08
C CYS A 932 -38.66 8.69 10.46
N CYS A 933 -39.09 9.93 10.70
CA CYS A 933 -38.97 10.60 11.99
C CYS A 933 -39.78 9.91 13.11
N ALA A 934 -40.85 9.19 12.76
CA ALA A 934 -41.66 8.44 13.71
C ALA A 934 -41.06 7.08 14.11
N GLN A 935 -40.09 6.57 13.34
CA GLN A 935 -39.49 5.25 13.51
C GLN A 935 -38.49 5.17 14.66
N GLN A 936 -38.16 3.93 15.05
CA GLN A 936 -37.24 3.64 16.16
C GLN A 936 -35.84 4.25 15.97
N CYS A 937 -35.38 4.41 14.72
CA CYS A 937 -34.08 5.03 14.42
C CYS A 937 -34.00 6.52 14.81
N CYS A 938 -35.15 7.17 15.03
CA CYS A 938 -35.28 8.57 15.45
C CYS A 938 -35.72 8.70 16.91
N ARG A 939 -35.68 7.63 17.71
CA ARG A 939 -36.08 7.61 19.13
C ARG A 939 -34.92 7.20 20.04
N LYS A 940 -34.87 7.80 21.23
CA LYS A 940 -33.96 7.44 22.32
C LYS A 940 -34.45 6.16 23.02
N ARG A 941 -33.60 5.54 23.84
CA ARG A 941 -33.89 4.30 24.58
C ARG A 941 -35.13 4.39 25.48
N ASN A 942 -35.46 5.59 25.96
CA ASN A 942 -36.63 5.88 26.77
C ASN A 942 -37.90 6.19 25.94
N GLY A 943 -37.88 6.00 24.62
CA GLY A 943 -38.99 6.25 23.70
C GLY A 943 -39.18 7.70 23.25
N SER A 944 -38.46 8.66 23.86
CA SER A 944 -38.50 10.08 23.47
C SER A 944 -37.82 10.32 22.11
N ALA A 945 -38.24 11.35 21.38
CA ALA A 945 -37.64 11.68 20.08
C ALA A 945 -36.19 12.17 20.22
N VAL A 946 -35.33 11.72 19.30
CA VAL A 946 -33.99 12.29 19.11
C VAL A 946 -34.16 13.76 18.72
N GLN A 947 -33.42 14.65 19.39
CA GLN A 947 -33.53 16.09 19.12
C GLN A 947 -32.62 16.43 17.92
N PRO A 948 -33.13 17.12 16.89
CA PRO A 948 -32.29 17.62 15.81
C PRO A 948 -31.40 18.77 16.32
N TRP A 949 -30.30 19.03 15.61
CA TRP A 949 -29.49 20.21 15.84
C TRP A 949 -30.29 21.48 15.52
N ASN A 950 -29.98 22.56 16.23
CA ASN A 950 -30.58 23.86 15.95
C ASN A 950 -29.95 24.48 14.71
N VAL A 951 -30.51 24.16 13.53
CA VAL A 951 -30.02 24.63 12.23
C VAL A 951 -30.99 25.65 11.62
N PRO A 952 -30.54 26.86 11.25
CA PRO A 952 -31.41 27.85 10.62
C PRO A 952 -31.86 27.39 9.23
N LEU A 953 -33.14 27.60 8.91
CA LEU A 953 -33.72 27.24 7.60
C LEU A 953 -33.31 28.20 6.48
N GLN A 954 -32.82 29.39 6.84
CA GLN A 954 -32.36 30.43 5.92
C GLN A 954 -31.04 31.02 6.43
N GLN A 955 -30.09 31.26 5.52
CA GLN A 955 -28.92 32.09 5.84
C GLN A 955 -29.35 33.56 6.01
N THR A 956 -29.01 34.18 7.13
CA THR A 956 -29.13 35.63 7.33
C THR A 956 -28.13 36.36 6.42
N ARG A 957 -28.61 37.37 5.68
CA ARG A 957 -27.79 38.25 4.85
C ARG A 957 -26.79 38.98 5.74
N ILE A 958 -25.52 38.59 5.70
CA ILE A 958 -24.45 39.39 6.32
C ILE A 958 -24.17 40.54 5.36
N VAL A 959 -24.53 41.75 5.81
CA VAL A 959 -24.19 43.01 5.17
C VAL A 959 -22.88 43.48 5.79
N ALA A 960 -21.85 43.63 4.93
CA ALA A 960 -20.62 44.40 5.09
C ALA A 960 -19.61 44.03 6.20
N GLU A 961 -18.36 43.90 5.73
CA GLU A 961 -17.05 44.07 6.39
C GLU A 961 -16.55 43.05 7.45
N GLY A 962 -15.43 42.41 7.08
CA GLY A 962 -14.29 42.14 7.97
C GLY A 962 -14.47 41.07 9.04
N ASP A 963 -14.29 39.79 8.67
CA ASP A 963 -13.50 38.81 9.45
C ASP A 963 -13.80 37.39 8.96
N PHE A 964 -12.94 36.85 8.11
CA PHE A 964 -12.56 35.43 8.09
C PHE A 964 -11.35 35.30 7.13
N VAL A 965 -10.20 35.77 7.59
CA VAL A 965 -8.89 35.51 6.97
C VAL A 965 -8.19 34.44 7.81
N LEU A 966 -8.04 33.24 7.27
CA LEU A 966 -7.00 32.31 7.73
C LEU A 966 -5.65 33.01 7.47
N HIS A 967 -5.06 33.60 8.51
CA HIS A 967 -3.80 34.32 8.41
C HIS A 967 -2.67 33.40 7.94
N SER A 968 -2.16 33.66 6.74
CA SER A 968 -0.80 33.35 6.33
C SER A 968 0.19 34.13 7.20
N ARG A 969 1.28 33.50 7.66
CA ARG A 969 2.44 34.21 8.20
C ARG A 969 3.67 33.95 7.33
N THR A 970 4.06 34.97 6.58
CA THR A 970 5.43 35.21 6.13
C THR A 970 6.19 36.04 7.16
N THR A 971 7.52 35.99 7.02
CA THR A 971 8.61 36.56 7.82
C THR A 971 8.61 38.08 7.91
N ASP A 972 9.29 38.56 8.96
CA ASP A 972 9.74 39.93 9.26
C ASP A 972 8.69 40.92 9.79
N GLU A 973 8.73 41.18 11.11
CA GLU A 973 8.97 42.51 11.71
C GLU A 973 9.09 42.44 13.25
N GLU A 974 9.99 43.25 13.79
CA GLU A 974 10.52 43.30 15.16
C GLU A 974 9.63 44.06 16.17
N TYR A 975 9.65 43.60 17.44
CA TYR A 975 9.56 44.28 18.77
C TYR A 975 8.72 45.58 19.00
N PRO A 976 8.12 45.84 20.21
CA PRO A 976 8.72 45.61 21.53
C PRO A 976 7.79 45.24 22.72
N ILE A 977 8.48 45.00 23.83
CA ILE A 977 8.10 44.72 25.22
C ILE A 977 7.19 45.80 25.84
N THR A 978 6.19 45.41 26.64
CA THR A 978 5.79 46.14 27.87
C THR A 978 5.12 45.24 28.91
N GLU A 979 5.37 45.58 30.17
CA GLU A 979 5.22 44.85 31.42
C GLU A 979 3.85 44.93 32.13
N ASN A 980 3.62 43.94 33.01
CA ASN A 980 3.06 43.97 34.39
C ASN A 980 1.80 44.77 34.78
N ARG A 981 0.90 44.05 35.48
CA ARG A 981 0.22 44.33 36.80
C ARG A 981 -1.31 44.13 36.74
N MET A 982 -2.06 43.73 37.77
CA MET A 982 -1.90 43.05 39.07
C MET A 982 -3.34 43.01 39.70
N PHE A 983 -3.60 42.06 40.60
CA PHE A 983 -4.70 41.96 41.61
C PHE A 983 -6.03 41.19 41.36
N ALA A 984 -6.37 40.41 42.40
CA ALA A 984 -7.47 39.46 42.62
C ALA A 984 -8.55 40.08 43.58
N PRO A 985 -9.32 39.33 44.44
CA PRO A 985 -10.31 38.24 44.27
C PRO A 985 -11.69 38.53 44.97
N GLY A 986 -12.68 37.62 44.85
CA GLY A 986 -13.87 37.52 45.75
C GLY A 986 -14.98 36.62 45.15
N SER A 987 -15.14 35.35 45.57
CA SER A 987 -15.91 34.82 46.71
C SER A 987 -17.39 34.52 46.41
N HIS A 988 -17.76 33.22 46.32
CA HIS A 988 -18.91 32.59 46.98
C HIS A 988 -18.90 31.06 46.75
N ALA A 989 -18.91 30.28 47.85
CA ALA A 989 -19.11 28.82 47.91
C ALA A 989 -20.60 28.47 47.68
N ALA A 990 -21.04 27.32 47.17
CA ALA A 990 -20.92 25.92 47.62
C ALA A 990 -21.64 24.98 46.60
N PRO A 991 -21.86 23.65 46.80
CA PRO A 991 -21.05 22.55 47.35
C PRO A 991 -20.90 21.36 46.35
N ALA A 992 -20.12 20.34 46.75
CA ALA A 992 -19.89 19.10 46.01
C ALA A 992 -21.11 18.14 45.96
N MET A 993 -21.39 17.58 44.78
CA MET A 993 -22.17 16.35 44.58
C MET A 993 -21.38 15.35 43.72
N ARG A 994 -21.48 14.07 44.08
CA ARG A 994 -20.78 12.90 43.53
C ARG A 994 -21.01 12.69 42.02
N PRO A 995 -20.04 12.15 41.25
CA PRO A 995 -20.29 11.73 39.88
C PRO A 995 -20.88 10.32 39.86
N ALA A 996 -22.16 10.21 39.56
CA ALA A 996 -22.78 8.98 39.09
C ALA A 996 -23.57 9.31 37.82
N GLN A 997 -23.41 8.45 36.80
CA GLN A 997 -24.17 8.38 35.54
C GLN A 997 -23.83 9.41 34.45
N ALA A 998 -22.80 9.08 33.66
CA ALA A 998 -22.66 9.53 32.27
C ALA A 998 -21.98 8.43 31.43
N ALA A 999 -22.57 7.22 31.44
CA ALA A 999 -22.09 6.11 30.63
C ALA A 999 -23.27 5.21 30.26
N GLU A 1000 -24.20 5.71 29.42
CA GLU A 1000 -25.18 4.85 28.75
C GLU A 1000 -25.94 5.63 27.67
N GLN A 1001 -25.31 5.92 26.52
CA GLN A 1001 -26.07 6.41 25.35
C GLN A 1001 -25.33 6.32 23.99
N GLU A 1002 -24.65 5.22 23.67
CA GLU A 1002 -24.27 4.93 22.26
C GLU A 1002 -24.48 3.45 21.92
N SER A 1003 -25.73 3.10 21.70
CA SER A 1003 -26.15 1.98 20.85
C SER A 1003 -27.30 2.52 19.99
N TYR A 1004 -27.54 1.90 18.83
CA TYR A 1004 -28.59 2.20 17.83
C TYR A 1004 -28.20 3.12 16.66
N CYS A 1005 -27.63 2.49 15.62
CA CYS A 1005 -28.18 2.49 14.25
C CYS A 1005 -27.58 1.30 13.48
N THR A 1006 -27.89 0.09 13.95
CA THR A 1006 -27.66 -1.17 13.23
C THR A 1006 -29.01 -1.69 12.76
N LEU A 1007 -29.62 -1.02 11.79
CA LEU A 1007 -30.75 -1.48 10.98
C LEU A 1007 -31.11 -0.37 10.00
N LEU A 1008 -30.18 -0.10 9.08
CA LEU A 1008 -30.45 0.41 7.74
C LEU A 1008 -29.43 -0.12 6.76
#